data_AF-A0A6J4CZB3-F1
#
_entry.id   AF-A0A6J4CZB3-F1
#
_cell.length_a   1.000
_cell.length_b   1.000
_cell.length_c   1.000
_cell.angle_alpha   90.00
_cell.angle_beta   90.00
_cell.angle_gamma   90.00
#
_symmetry.space_group_name_H-M   'P 1'
#
loop_
_entity.id
_entity.type
_entity.pdbx_description
1 polymer ?
#
loop_
_entity_poly.entity_id
_entity_poly.type
_entity_poly.pdbx_seq_one_letter_code
_entity_poly.pdbx_strand_id
1 'polypeptide(L)'
;MLDSASLLKAASEHKTPFYLYDLQGLTQAFLDFKEAFKGHKSLICYALKANSNLKILQTLAKEGAGADCVSLYEVQRALLAGIPAYKIIFSGAGKLEEEIKEALRLKILFLNVESFAELKRIEQIASEQKTPARISVRLNPNIDAITHPYISTGLFENKFGVEEKEAVQIFMFAKQSPFLEPVGLHCHIGSQLNNLEPLRQACMKLADLARFLMASGIDLKFLDVGGGLGVDYSQEQDQTIIALDDYSEAIKQAFKGLDCTIICEPGRRIIAPNGVLITRVQYIKHRAHKCFAIVDAGMNDFLRPALYQASHPIKVLKEQTPTQKTYDIVGPVCESADCFAKSMLLPEIQEGDLIAFYQAGAYGSSMASRYNSRPQILELGITKEGISVLREREDFLDLILHELGALEGGEITKQRAYIDSLDRKISALLHARFACTRQIAKQKHKQGMSIYNPVRENAIFNQVGTDLESIYTEILGVSRSLISVEKIGLSGLVDDARMVFGRRAQVLKLNPEELFKAIEARRVDFGFYALEKETLGELVTELIYQRLKIVHSFILNQRWYFVLGRGDFSNPSSDPSRCALWFASQKEQIQPFLETLEVFEFLATKEGVLVEINALALQNLPTPTPILLGNYSSTRRELAL
;
A
#
# COMPACT_ATOMS: atom_id res chain seq x y z
N MET A 1 15.95 -23.13 -4.29
CA MET A 1 15.73 -23.27 -2.83
C MET A 1 16.65 -22.31 -2.11
N LEU A 2 16.14 -21.60 -1.11
CA LEU A 2 16.92 -20.67 -0.30
C LEU A 2 18.00 -21.41 0.48
N ASP A 3 19.26 -20.98 0.32
CA ASP A 3 20.39 -21.54 1.05
C ASP A 3 20.54 -20.91 2.45
N SER A 4 21.29 -21.60 3.32
CA SER A 4 21.51 -21.13 4.69
C SER A 4 22.22 -19.77 4.75
N ALA A 5 23.08 -19.45 3.76
CA ALA A 5 23.77 -18.17 3.70
C ALA A 5 22.81 -16.99 3.49
N SER A 6 21.85 -17.13 2.56
CA SER A 6 20.82 -16.13 2.29
C SER A 6 19.92 -15.89 3.50
N LEU A 7 19.55 -16.97 4.19
CA LEU A 7 18.72 -16.91 5.40
C LEU A 7 19.44 -16.18 6.54
N LEU A 8 20.73 -16.49 6.76
CA LEU A 8 21.56 -15.82 7.77
C LEU A 8 21.76 -14.33 7.46
N LYS A 9 21.98 -13.98 6.19
CA LYS A 9 22.08 -12.59 5.74
C LYS A 9 20.80 -11.82 6.02
N ALA A 10 19.64 -12.38 5.68
CA ALA A 10 18.36 -11.72 5.98
C ALA A 10 18.18 -11.50 7.49
N ALA A 11 18.58 -12.48 8.31
CA ALA A 11 18.43 -12.42 9.76
C ALA A 11 19.44 -11.50 10.47
N SER A 12 20.55 -11.11 9.80
CA SER A 12 21.46 -10.09 10.32
C SER A 12 20.99 -8.67 9.97
N GLU A 13 20.28 -8.50 8.86
CA GLU A 13 19.75 -7.21 8.39
C GLU A 13 18.36 -6.89 8.97
N HIS A 14 17.59 -7.92 9.38
CA HIS A 14 16.20 -7.77 9.83
C HIS A 14 15.89 -8.56 11.11
N LYS A 15 15.01 -8.00 11.95
CA LYS A 15 14.55 -8.64 13.20
C LYS A 15 13.57 -9.77 12.91
N THR A 16 13.78 -10.91 13.56
CA THR A 16 12.87 -12.07 13.59
C THR A 16 11.60 -11.78 14.42
N PRO A 17 10.51 -12.54 14.19
CA PRO A 17 10.31 -13.50 13.10
C PRO A 17 9.93 -12.81 11.77
N PHE A 18 10.26 -13.42 10.63
CA PHE A 18 9.85 -12.91 9.31
C PHE A 18 9.75 -14.03 8.26
N TYR A 19 8.97 -13.79 7.21
CA TYR A 19 8.96 -14.63 6.02
C TYR A 19 10.01 -14.14 5.01
N LEU A 20 10.76 -15.06 4.38
CA LEU A 20 11.63 -14.79 3.25
C LEU A 20 11.20 -15.60 2.02
N TYR A 21 10.98 -14.92 0.90
CA TYR A 21 10.52 -15.51 -0.36
C TYR A 21 11.59 -15.48 -1.45
N ASP A 22 11.84 -16.61 -2.10
CA ASP A 22 12.68 -16.71 -3.31
C ASP A 22 11.86 -16.31 -4.54
N LEU A 23 11.99 -15.05 -4.98
CA LEU A 23 11.22 -14.55 -6.12
C LEU A 23 11.66 -15.14 -7.46
N GLN A 24 12.91 -15.62 -7.56
CA GLN A 24 13.41 -16.28 -8.77
C GLN A 24 12.92 -17.72 -8.83
N GLY A 25 12.99 -18.46 -7.72
CA GLY A 25 12.40 -19.79 -7.61
C GLY A 25 10.89 -19.77 -7.85
N LEU A 26 10.18 -18.74 -7.36
CA LEU A 26 8.77 -18.50 -7.66
C LEU A 26 8.51 -18.34 -9.16
N THR A 27 9.31 -17.50 -9.82
CA THR A 27 9.23 -17.25 -11.26
C THR A 27 9.45 -18.55 -12.04
N GLN A 28 10.49 -19.31 -11.70
CA GLN A 28 10.79 -20.57 -12.36
C GLN A 28 9.66 -21.59 -12.18
N ALA A 29 9.14 -21.76 -10.95
CA ALA A 29 8.05 -22.68 -10.68
C ALA A 29 6.81 -22.37 -11.52
N PHE A 30 6.50 -21.09 -11.76
CA PHE A 30 5.40 -20.70 -12.64
C PHE A 30 5.71 -20.98 -14.13
N LEU A 31 6.93 -20.70 -14.58
CA LEU A 31 7.36 -21.00 -15.95
C LEU A 31 7.34 -22.51 -16.25
N ASP A 32 7.67 -23.36 -15.26
CA ASP A 32 7.59 -24.81 -15.38
C ASP A 32 6.15 -25.26 -15.67
N PHE A 33 5.14 -24.65 -15.03
CA PHE A 33 3.72 -24.89 -15.37
C PHE A 33 3.39 -24.46 -16.80
N LYS A 34 3.88 -23.31 -17.25
CA LYS A 34 3.64 -22.87 -18.63
C LYS A 34 4.29 -23.81 -19.65
N GLU A 35 5.50 -24.29 -19.39
CA GLU A 35 6.21 -25.21 -20.28
C GLU A 35 5.51 -26.58 -20.31
N ALA A 36 5.02 -27.08 -19.18
CA ALA A 36 4.30 -28.35 -19.10
C ALA A 36 3.05 -28.37 -20.00
N PHE A 37 2.40 -27.22 -20.25
CA PHE A 37 1.23 -27.12 -21.15
C PHE A 37 1.56 -26.56 -22.54
N LYS A 38 2.84 -26.48 -22.91
CA LYS A 38 3.25 -26.04 -24.25
C LYS A 38 2.61 -26.89 -25.35
N GLY A 39 2.23 -26.23 -26.44
CA GLY A 39 1.50 -26.86 -27.55
C GLY A 39 -0.01 -26.95 -27.35
N HIS A 40 -0.54 -26.56 -26.17
CA HIS A 40 -1.98 -26.45 -25.90
C HIS A 40 -2.33 -25.03 -25.47
N LYS A 41 -3.55 -24.59 -25.81
CA LYS A 41 -4.10 -23.34 -25.25
C LYS A 41 -4.27 -23.53 -23.75
N SER A 42 -3.49 -22.82 -22.95
CA SER A 42 -3.57 -22.91 -21.50
C SER A 42 -3.48 -21.55 -20.82
N LEU A 43 -4.10 -21.45 -19.65
CA LEU A 43 -4.02 -20.31 -18.76
C LEU A 43 -3.73 -20.81 -17.34
N ILE A 44 -2.59 -20.41 -16.80
CA ILE A 44 -2.22 -20.73 -15.41
C ILE A 44 -2.70 -19.59 -14.52
N CYS A 45 -3.77 -19.84 -13.77
CA CYS A 45 -4.36 -18.91 -12.81
C CYS A 45 -3.75 -19.14 -11.43
N TYR A 46 -2.89 -18.25 -10.94
CA TYR A 46 -2.35 -18.42 -9.59
C TYR A 46 -3.46 -18.25 -8.54
N ALA A 47 -3.60 -19.20 -7.62
CA ALA A 47 -4.61 -19.14 -6.57
C ALA A 47 -4.18 -18.23 -5.42
N LEU A 48 -4.76 -17.03 -5.33
CA LEU A 48 -4.34 -15.96 -4.42
C LEU A 48 -4.42 -16.34 -2.94
N LYS A 49 -5.37 -17.21 -2.59
CA LYS A 49 -5.52 -17.81 -1.25
C LYS A 49 -4.24 -18.44 -0.70
N ALA A 50 -3.35 -18.92 -1.58
CA ALA A 50 -2.05 -19.46 -1.18
C ALA A 50 -1.12 -18.37 -0.65
N ASN A 51 -0.98 -17.24 -1.35
CA ASN A 51 -0.28 -16.04 -0.89
C ASN A 51 -0.66 -14.84 -1.77
N SER A 52 -1.35 -13.86 -1.21
CA SER A 52 -1.85 -12.70 -1.96
C SER A 52 -0.93 -11.47 -1.87
N ASN A 53 0.32 -11.59 -1.42
CA ASN A 53 1.25 -10.46 -1.34
C ASN A 53 1.44 -9.78 -2.72
N LEU A 54 1.28 -8.46 -2.78
CA LEU A 54 1.26 -7.72 -4.05
C LEU A 54 2.55 -7.88 -4.87
N LYS A 55 3.71 -8.02 -4.22
CA LYS A 55 4.97 -8.22 -4.95
C LYS A 55 5.08 -9.63 -5.55
N ILE A 56 4.59 -10.64 -4.83
CA ILE A 56 4.49 -12.02 -5.34
C ILE A 56 3.57 -12.04 -6.56
N LEU A 57 2.37 -11.44 -6.45
CA LEU A 57 1.43 -11.34 -7.56
C LEU A 57 2.02 -10.58 -8.75
N GLN A 58 2.69 -9.46 -8.52
CA GLN A 58 3.35 -8.68 -9.57
C GLN A 58 4.45 -9.49 -10.27
N THR A 59 5.19 -10.30 -9.52
CA THR A 59 6.24 -11.17 -10.07
C THR A 59 5.64 -12.18 -11.04
N LEU A 60 4.54 -12.84 -10.66
CA LEU A 60 3.82 -13.79 -11.51
C LEU A 60 3.11 -13.11 -12.70
N ALA A 61 2.54 -11.92 -12.48
CA ALA A 61 1.86 -11.15 -13.52
C ALA A 61 2.78 -10.83 -14.71
N LYS A 62 4.05 -10.49 -14.44
CA LYS A 62 5.06 -10.21 -15.46
C LYS A 62 5.33 -11.40 -16.38
N GLU A 63 5.21 -12.61 -15.86
CA GLU A 63 5.37 -13.86 -16.62
C GLU A 63 4.08 -14.31 -17.34
N GLY A 64 2.99 -13.55 -17.15
CA GLY A 64 1.72 -13.73 -17.82
C GLY A 64 0.71 -14.59 -17.07
N ALA A 65 0.85 -14.74 -15.75
CA ALA A 65 -0.12 -15.43 -14.90
C ALA A 65 -1.54 -14.84 -15.01
N GLY A 66 -2.54 -15.70 -14.87
CA GLY A 66 -3.88 -15.32 -14.46
C GLY A 66 -4.05 -15.36 -12.94
N ALA A 67 -5.27 -15.17 -12.45
CA ALA A 67 -5.59 -15.23 -11.03
C ALA A 67 -6.85 -16.05 -10.78
N ASP A 68 -6.77 -17.01 -9.86
CA ASP A 68 -7.94 -17.61 -9.20
C ASP A 68 -8.20 -16.84 -7.90
N CYS A 69 -9.34 -16.17 -7.86
CA CYS A 69 -9.79 -15.33 -6.76
C CYS A 69 -11.03 -15.95 -6.09
N VAL A 70 -11.13 -15.85 -4.77
CA VAL A 70 -12.30 -16.30 -3.99
C VAL A 70 -13.01 -15.16 -3.25
N SER A 71 -12.59 -13.92 -3.48
CA SER A 71 -13.27 -12.70 -3.02
C SER A 71 -13.01 -11.53 -3.97
N LEU A 72 -13.83 -10.48 -3.88
CA LEU A 72 -13.63 -9.25 -4.66
C LEU A 72 -12.27 -8.59 -4.35
N TYR A 73 -11.82 -8.61 -3.09
CA TYR A 73 -10.54 -7.99 -2.74
C TYR A 73 -9.35 -8.76 -3.30
N GLU A 74 -9.47 -10.06 -3.54
CA GLU A 74 -8.45 -10.80 -4.31
C GLU A 74 -8.44 -10.36 -5.78
N VAL A 75 -9.62 -10.15 -6.40
CA VAL A 75 -9.72 -9.59 -7.77
C VAL A 75 -9.04 -8.23 -7.84
N GLN A 76 -9.30 -7.34 -6.89
CA GLN A 76 -8.68 -6.01 -6.84
C GLN A 76 -7.16 -6.09 -6.63
N ARG A 77 -6.67 -7.01 -5.80
CA ARG A 77 -5.22 -7.24 -5.62
C ARG A 77 -4.57 -7.77 -6.90
N ALA A 78 -5.22 -8.67 -7.61
CA ALA A 78 -4.73 -9.20 -8.89
C ALA A 78 -4.61 -8.08 -9.94
N LEU A 79 -5.66 -7.25 -10.08
CA LEU A 79 -5.65 -6.08 -10.97
C LEU A 79 -4.54 -5.09 -10.61
N LEU A 80 -4.42 -4.75 -9.32
CA LEU A 80 -3.40 -3.83 -8.81
C LEU A 80 -1.97 -4.36 -9.07
N ALA A 81 -1.78 -5.67 -8.99
CA ALA A 81 -0.51 -6.33 -9.29
C ALA A 81 -0.18 -6.37 -10.80
N GLY A 82 -1.13 -6.01 -11.67
CA GLY A 82 -0.97 -5.96 -13.12
C GLY A 82 -1.49 -7.19 -13.86
N ILE A 83 -2.27 -8.06 -13.21
CA ILE A 83 -2.93 -9.19 -13.89
C ILE A 83 -4.10 -8.64 -14.71
N PRO A 84 -4.17 -8.89 -16.03
CA PRO A 84 -5.27 -8.40 -16.85
C PRO A 84 -6.61 -9.01 -16.43
N ALA A 85 -7.69 -8.21 -16.42
CA ALA A 85 -9.03 -8.66 -16.03
C ALA A 85 -9.49 -9.93 -16.77
N TYR A 86 -9.21 -10.02 -18.08
CA TYR A 86 -9.53 -11.18 -18.91
C TYR A 86 -8.73 -12.46 -18.58
N LYS A 87 -7.89 -12.45 -17.55
CA LYS A 87 -7.19 -13.62 -16.99
C LYS A 87 -7.56 -13.87 -15.52
N ILE A 88 -8.57 -13.19 -14.98
CA ILE A 88 -9.01 -13.33 -13.60
C ILE A 88 -10.30 -14.14 -13.58
N ILE A 89 -10.32 -15.24 -12.83
CA ILE A 89 -11.52 -16.03 -12.55
C ILE A 89 -11.91 -15.80 -11.09
N PHE A 90 -13.22 -15.79 -10.82
CA PHE A 90 -13.72 -15.58 -9.47
C PHE A 90 -14.61 -16.76 -9.04
N SER A 91 -14.04 -17.57 -8.16
CA SER A 91 -14.59 -18.76 -7.51
C SER A 91 -15.20 -18.45 -6.14
N GLY A 92 -15.77 -19.47 -5.48
CA GLY A 92 -16.22 -19.37 -4.08
C GLY A 92 -17.74 -19.49 -3.92
N ALA A 93 -18.18 -20.32 -2.98
CA ALA A 93 -19.59 -20.70 -2.83
C ALA A 93 -20.53 -19.61 -2.25
N GLY A 94 -20.00 -18.43 -1.91
CA GLY A 94 -20.74 -17.41 -1.15
C GLY A 94 -20.50 -15.98 -1.62
N LYS A 95 -20.43 -15.76 -2.95
CA LYS A 95 -20.20 -14.42 -3.52
C LYS A 95 -21.35 -13.49 -3.13
N LEU A 96 -21.00 -12.31 -2.61
CA LEU A 96 -21.98 -11.28 -2.26
C LEU A 96 -22.49 -10.57 -3.52
N GLU A 97 -23.67 -9.98 -3.43
CA GLU A 97 -24.27 -9.21 -4.52
C GLU A 97 -23.35 -8.08 -5.02
N GLU A 98 -22.76 -7.32 -4.10
CA GLU A 98 -21.81 -6.25 -4.43
C GLU A 98 -20.51 -6.78 -5.07
N GLU A 99 -20.08 -7.98 -4.69
CA GLU A 99 -18.92 -8.62 -5.32
C GLU A 99 -19.22 -9.03 -6.76
N ILE A 100 -20.42 -9.55 -7.02
CA ILE A 100 -20.87 -9.91 -8.38
C ILE A 100 -21.00 -8.64 -9.23
N LYS A 101 -21.67 -7.59 -8.74
CA LYS A 101 -21.83 -6.30 -9.41
C LYS A 101 -20.49 -5.72 -9.86
N GLU A 102 -19.52 -5.73 -8.95
CA GLU A 102 -18.20 -5.17 -9.21
C GLU A 102 -17.38 -6.06 -10.15
N ALA A 103 -17.43 -7.38 -10.00
CA ALA A 103 -16.74 -8.31 -10.90
C ALA A 103 -17.21 -8.16 -12.36
N LEU A 104 -18.51 -7.98 -12.59
CA LEU A 104 -19.07 -7.71 -13.92
C LEU A 104 -18.59 -6.36 -14.47
N ARG A 105 -18.59 -5.31 -13.64
CA ARG A 105 -18.08 -3.98 -14.01
C ARG A 105 -16.60 -4.01 -14.40
N LEU A 106 -15.80 -4.80 -13.67
CA LEU A 106 -14.36 -5.00 -13.92
C LEU A 106 -14.08 -5.88 -15.14
N LYS A 107 -15.10 -6.55 -15.71
CA LYS A 107 -14.99 -7.42 -16.90
C LYS A 107 -13.92 -8.50 -16.73
N ILE A 108 -13.96 -9.18 -15.58
CA ILE A 108 -13.12 -10.35 -15.35
C ILE A 108 -13.44 -11.48 -16.34
N LEU A 109 -12.62 -12.53 -16.40
CA LEU A 109 -12.75 -13.61 -17.38
C LEU A 109 -14.12 -14.33 -17.28
N PHE A 110 -14.49 -14.79 -16.09
CA PHE A 110 -15.82 -15.30 -15.75
C PHE A 110 -16.00 -15.50 -14.25
N LEU A 111 -17.26 -15.67 -13.82
CA LEU A 111 -17.65 -16.12 -12.49
C LEU A 111 -17.80 -17.65 -12.49
N ASN A 112 -17.15 -18.35 -11.55
CA ASN A 112 -17.35 -19.78 -11.32
C ASN A 112 -18.58 -19.98 -10.42
N VAL A 113 -19.69 -20.40 -11.02
CA VAL A 113 -20.99 -20.67 -10.36
C VAL A 113 -20.92 -21.97 -9.56
N GLU A 114 -21.41 -21.90 -8.34
CA GLU A 114 -21.37 -22.99 -7.35
C GLU A 114 -22.77 -23.50 -6.98
N SER A 115 -23.85 -22.85 -7.43
CA SER A 115 -25.24 -23.31 -7.24
C SER A 115 -26.21 -22.68 -8.22
N PHE A 116 -27.38 -23.31 -8.43
CA PHE A 116 -28.46 -22.69 -9.21
C PHE A 116 -28.95 -21.36 -8.61
N ALA A 117 -28.98 -21.23 -7.28
CA ALA A 117 -29.38 -19.99 -6.60
C ALA A 117 -28.41 -18.83 -6.91
N GLU A 118 -27.11 -19.11 -6.93
CA GLU A 118 -26.09 -18.14 -7.32
C GLU A 118 -26.24 -17.73 -8.79
N LEU A 119 -26.51 -18.68 -9.70
CA LEU A 119 -26.78 -18.40 -11.11
C LEU A 119 -27.90 -17.39 -11.29
N LYS A 120 -29.03 -17.58 -10.60
CA LYS A 120 -30.18 -16.67 -10.67
C LYS A 120 -29.84 -15.26 -10.16
N ARG A 121 -29.01 -15.16 -9.12
CA ARG A 121 -28.53 -13.87 -8.63
C ARG A 121 -27.61 -13.19 -9.65
N ILE A 122 -26.69 -13.93 -10.27
CA ILE A 122 -25.80 -13.41 -11.32
C ILE A 122 -26.64 -12.91 -12.50
N GLU A 123 -27.61 -13.69 -12.97
CA GLU A 123 -28.53 -13.29 -14.05
C GLU A 123 -29.27 -11.99 -13.73
N GLN A 124 -29.84 -11.89 -12.53
CA GLN A 124 -30.58 -10.70 -12.10
C GLN A 124 -29.67 -9.46 -12.15
N ILE A 125 -28.48 -9.55 -11.55
CA ILE A 125 -27.53 -8.44 -11.50
C ILE A 125 -27.04 -8.07 -12.91
N ALA A 126 -26.72 -9.07 -13.73
CA ALA A 126 -26.30 -8.87 -15.12
C ALA A 126 -27.38 -8.16 -15.96
N SER A 127 -28.65 -8.50 -15.73
CA SER A 127 -29.82 -7.84 -16.33
C SER A 127 -29.95 -6.39 -15.88
N GLU A 128 -29.88 -6.14 -14.56
CA GLU A 128 -29.95 -4.80 -13.97
C GLU A 128 -28.83 -3.88 -14.50
N GLN A 129 -27.61 -4.42 -14.66
CA GLN A 129 -26.45 -3.70 -15.20
C GLN A 129 -26.37 -3.70 -16.73
N LYS A 130 -27.27 -4.41 -17.43
CA LYS A 130 -27.23 -4.61 -18.89
C LYS A 130 -25.87 -5.09 -19.39
N THR A 131 -25.20 -5.94 -18.61
CA THR A 131 -23.86 -6.46 -18.89
C THR A 131 -23.90 -7.97 -18.83
N PRO A 132 -23.83 -8.70 -19.96
CA PRO A 132 -23.82 -10.16 -19.97
C PRO A 132 -22.69 -10.72 -19.10
N ALA A 133 -23.03 -11.66 -18.23
CA ALA A 133 -22.10 -12.32 -17.33
C ALA A 133 -21.53 -13.58 -17.98
N ARG A 134 -20.22 -13.58 -18.22
CA ARG A 134 -19.50 -14.81 -18.54
C ARG A 134 -19.44 -15.68 -17.29
N ILE A 135 -19.88 -16.91 -17.42
CA ILE A 135 -19.92 -17.88 -16.32
C ILE A 135 -19.20 -19.16 -16.69
N SER A 136 -18.69 -19.81 -15.65
CA SER A 136 -18.29 -21.21 -15.65
C SER A 136 -19.05 -21.92 -14.54
N VAL A 137 -19.24 -23.23 -14.63
CA VAL A 137 -19.94 -24.02 -13.61
C VAL A 137 -18.97 -24.96 -12.93
N ARG A 138 -18.89 -24.91 -11.60
CA ARG A 138 -18.07 -25.85 -10.82
C ARG A 138 -18.82 -27.17 -10.63
N LEU A 139 -18.31 -28.23 -11.24
CA LEU A 139 -18.77 -29.60 -11.05
C LEU A 139 -18.14 -30.22 -9.80
N ASN A 140 -18.97 -30.84 -8.97
CA ASN A 140 -18.52 -31.81 -7.98
C ASN A 140 -18.51 -33.20 -8.64
N PRO A 141 -17.33 -33.81 -8.88
CA PRO A 141 -17.25 -35.08 -9.60
C PRO A 141 -17.55 -36.30 -8.72
N ASN A 142 -17.76 -36.09 -7.41
CA ASN A 142 -17.87 -37.13 -6.38
C ASN A 142 -16.70 -38.13 -6.41
N ILE A 143 -15.49 -37.62 -6.23
CA ILE A 143 -14.24 -38.39 -6.19
C ILE A 143 -13.54 -38.09 -4.87
N ASP A 144 -13.14 -39.14 -4.14
CA ASP A 144 -12.29 -38.99 -2.96
C ASP A 144 -10.85 -38.65 -3.38
N ALA A 145 -10.38 -37.47 -2.98
CA ALA A 145 -9.01 -37.04 -3.21
C ALA A 145 -7.99 -37.78 -2.32
N ILE A 146 -8.43 -38.54 -1.30
CA ILE A 146 -7.59 -39.19 -0.26
C ILE A 146 -6.59 -38.17 0.32
N THR A 147 -7.11 -37.03 0.76
CA THR A 147 -6.35 -35.94 1.42
C THR A 147 -6.96 -35.63 2.80
N HIS A 148 -6.33 -34.76 3.59
CA HIS A 148 -6.86 -34.38 4.91
C HIS A 148 -8.32 -33.86 4.80
N PRO A 149 -9.26 -34.25 5.69
CA PRO A 149 -10.69 -33.93 5.57
C PRO A 149 -10.99 -32.44 5.34
N TYR A 150 -10.34 -31.53 6.07
CA TYR A 150 -10.53 -30.07 5.91
C TYR A 150 -10.07 -29.46 4.58
N ILE A 151 -9.37 -30.22 3.72
CA ILE A 151 -8.91 -29.76 2.40
C ILE A 151 -9.32 -30.70 1.26
N SER A 152 -10.17 -31.69 1.55
CA SER A 152 -10.88 -32.49 0.55
C SER A 152 -12.14 -31.73 0.11
N THR A 153 -12.33 -31.51 -1.18
CA THR A 153 -13.47 -30.74 -1.71
C THR A 153 -14.31 -31.49 -2.73
N GLY A 154 -13.90 -32.71 -3.12
CA GLY A 154 -14.50 -33.47 -4.23
C GLY A 154 -15.56 -34.51 -3.85
N LEU A 155 -15.91 -34.67 -2.57
CA LEU A 155 -16.99 -35.54 -2.10
C LEU A 155 -18.35 -34.82 -2.05
N PHE A 156 -19.47 -35.55 -2.17
CA PHE A 156 -20.83 -34.99 -2.04
C PHE A 156 -21.10 -34.28 -0.71
N GLU A 157 -20.40 -34.67 0.35
CA GLU A 157 -20.55 -34.07 1.69
C GLU A 157 -20.03 -32.61 1.75
N ASN A 158 -19.29 -32.17 0.72
CA ASN A 158 -18.71 -30.83 0.67
C ASN A 158 -19.64 -29.84 -0.03
N LYS A 159 -19.67 -28.61 0.48
CA LYS A 159 -20.50 -27.50 -0.04
C LYS A 159 -20.09 -26.94 -1.43
N PHE A 160 -19.19 -27.60 -2.14
CA PHE A 160 -18.52 -27.05 -3.32
C PHE A 160 -18.99 -27.73 -4.59
N GLY A 161 -19.28 -26.92 -5.60
CA GLY A 161 -19.79 -27.33 -6.89
C GLY A 161 -21.19 -27.93 -6.83
N VAL A 162 -21.69 -28.26 -8.01
CA VAL A 162 -22.99 -28.91 -8.21
C VAL A 162 -22.80 -30.30 -8.80
N GLU A 163 -23.79 -31.16 -8.63
CA GLU A 163 -23.79 -32.46 -9.29
C GLU A 163 -23.95 -32.32 -10.81
N GLU A 164 -23.59 -33.35 -11.56
CA GLU A 164 -23.65 -33.36 -13.02
C GLU A 164 -25.05 -32.99 -13.58
N LYS A 165 -26.12 -33.49 -12.95
CA LYS A 165 -27.49 -33.17 -13.36
C LYS A 165 -27.83 -31.70 -13.18
N GLU A 166 -27.45 -31.10 -12.05
CA GLU A 166 -27.67 -29.68 -11.78
C GLU A 166 -26.76 -28.82 -12.66
N ALA A 167 -25.52 -29.24 -12.94
CA ALA A 167 -24.65 -28.56 -13.91
C ALA A 167 -25.34 -28.44 -15.28
N VAL A 168 -25.89 -29.56 -15.80
CA VAL A 168 -26.66 -29.55 -17.05
C VAL A 168 -27.84 -28.57 -16.99
N GLN A 169 -28.59 -28.55 -15.88
CA GLN A 169 -29.69 -27.60 -15.69
C GLN A 169 -29.21 -26.13 -15.73
N ILE A 170 -28.10 -25.81 -15.06
CA ILE A 170 -27.48 -24.49 -15.06
C ILE A 170 -27.09 -24.07 -16.48
N PHE A 171 -26.42 -24.95 -17.24
CA PHE A 171 -26.02 -24.66 -18.62
C PHE A 171 -27.23 -24.44 -19.54
N MET A 172 -28.26 -25.28 -19.44
CA MET A 172 -29.46 -25.14 -20.27
C MET A 172 -30.25 -23.88 -19.91
N PHE A 173 -30.29 -23.51 -18.63
CA PHE A 173 -30.87 -22.25 -18.19
C PHE A 173 -30.09 -21.05 -18.74
N ALA A 174 -28.76 -21.05 -18.56
CA ALA A 174 -27.89 -19.98 -19.03
C ALA A 174 -27.96 -19.78 -20.55
N LYS A 175 -28.07 -20.87 -21.32
CA LYS A 175 -28.23 -20.84 -22.78
C LYS A 175 -29.46 -20.04 -23.24
N GLN A 176 -30.52 -20.01 -22.43
CA GLN A 176 -31.76 -19.31 -22.76
C GLN A 176 -31.78 -17.85 -22.28
N SER A 177 -30.80 -17.42 -21.49
CA SER A 177 -30.75 -16.08 -20.91
C SER A 177 -29.87 -15.16 -21.76
N PRO A 178 -30.35 -13.96 -22.16
CA PRO A 178 -29.53 -12.99 -22.89
C PRO A 178 -28.46 -12.32 -22.01
N PHE A 179 -28.46 -12.58 -20.70
CA PHE A 179 -27.55 -11.98 -19.72
C PHE A 179 -26.52 -12.96 -19.17
N LEU A 180 -26.50 -14.20 -19.64
CA LEU A 180 -25.55 -15.23 -19.23
C LEU A 180 -24.82 -15.80 -20.44
N GLU A 181 -23.50 -15.93 -20.32
CA GLU A 181 -22.65 -16.55 -21.33
C GLU A 181 -21.91 -17.74 -20.69
N PRO A 182 -22.44 -18.97 -20.80
CA PRO A 182 -21.79 -20.15 -20.24
C PRO A 182 -20.59 -20.56 -21.09
N VAL A 183 -19.38 -20.19 -20.64
CA VAL A 183 -18.13 -20.35 -21.40
C VAL A 183 -17.16 -21.36 -20.80
N GLY A 184 -17.36 -21.80 -19.56
CA GLY A 184 -16.41 -22.67 -18.87
C GLY A 184 -17.07 -23.78 -18.05
N LEU A 185 -16.32 -24.86 -17.85
CA LEU A 185 -16.65 -25.93 -16.93
C LEU A 185 -15.44 -26.14 -16.02
N HIS A 186 -15.68 -26.18 -14.71
CA HIS A 186 -14.63 -26.19 -13.69
C HIS A 186 -14.77 -27.40 -12.77
N CYS A 187 -13.65 -27.95 -12.32
CA CYS A 187 -13.60 -28.92 -11.25
C CYS A 187 -12.38 -28.69 -10.35
N HIS A 188 -12.57 -28.82 -9.04
CA HIS A 188 -11.46 -28.83 -8.09
C HIS A 188 -11.71 -29.90 -7.01
N ILE A 189 -10.88 -30.95 -7.01
CA ILE A 189 -11.08 -32.14 -6.19
C ILE A 189 -10.45 -32.07 -4.80
N GLY A 190 -9.48 -31.18 -4.58
CA GLY A 190 -8.89 -30.95 -3.26
C GLY A 190 -7.48 -30.35 -3.33
N SER A 191 -6.84 -30.23 -2.18
CA SER A 191 -5.46 -29.73 -2.05
C SER A 191 -4.52 -30.78 -1.46
N GLN A 192 -3.23 -30.68 -1.80
CA GLN A 192 -2.19 -31.61 -1.35
C GLN A 192 -2.36 -33.02 -1.95
N LEU A 193 -2.68 -33.07 -3.24
CA LEU A 193 -2.76 -34.31 -4.01
C LEU A 193 -1.37 -34.89 -4.23
N ASN A 194 -1.16 -36.11 -3.75
CA ASN A 194 0.06 -36.90 -3.96
C ASN A 194 -0.19 -38.11 -4.89
N ASN A 195 -1.46 -38.39 -5.24
CA ASN A 195 -1.85 -39.42 -6.18
C ASN A 195 -2.51 -38.79 -7.42
N LEU A 196 -2.08 -39.21 -8.60
CA LEU A 196 -2.56 -38.70 -9.89
C LEU A 196 -3.92 -39.29 -10.29
N GLU A 197 -4.30 -40.46 -9.77
CA GLU A 197 -5.49 -41.19 -10.20
C GLU A 197 -6.81 -40.42 -9.95
N PRO A 198 -7.05 -39.80 -8.77
CA PRO A 198 -8.24 -38.97 -8.56
C PRO A 198 -8.36 -37.82 -9.58
N LEU A 199 -7.24 -37.23 -9.98
CA LEU A 199 -7.22 -36.17 -10.99
C LEU A 199 -7.61 -36.70 -12.37
N ARG A 200 -7.09 -37.87 -12.77
CA ARG A 200 -7.46 -38.51 -14.05
C ARG A 200 -8.96 -38.74 -14.15
N GLN A 201 -9.54 -39.33 -13.10
CA GLN A 201 -10.97 -39.60 -13.03
C GLN A 201 -11.81 -38.32 -13.12
N ALA A 202 -11.37 -37.25 -12.43
CA ALA A 202 -12.04 -35.96 -12.47
C ALA A 202 -11.97 -35.32 -13.86
N CYS A 203 -10.81 -35.35 -14.51
CA CYS A 203 -10.63 -34.82 -15.86
C CYS A 203 -11.45 -35.59 -16.90
N MET A 204 -11.55 -36.93 -16.76
CA MET A 204 -12.40 -37.74 -17.64
C MET A 204 -13.88 -37.36 -17.51
N LYS A 205 -14.40 -37.25 -16.28
CA LYS A 205 -15.77 -36.79 -16.04
C LYS A 205 -16.03 -35.40 -16.60
N LEU A 206 -15.07 -34.48 -16.41
CA LEU A 206 -15.16 -33.13 -16.97
C LEU A 206 -15.21 -33.15 -18.50
N ALA A 207 -14.38 -33.98 -19.13
CA ALA A 207 -14.33 -34.13 -20.58
C ALA A 207 -15.63 -34.71 -21.15
N ASP A 208 -16.19 -35.73 -20.50
CA ASP A 208 -17.44 -36.37 -20.93
C ASP A 208 -18.62 -35.39 -20.85
N LEU A 209 -18.73 -34.65 -19.74
CA LEU A 209 -19.74 -33.60 -19.61
C LEU A 209 -19.53 -32.47 -20.63
N ALA A 210 -18.29 -32.06 -20.87
CA ALA A 210 -17.98 -31.05 -21.88
C ALA A 210 -18.43 -31.46 -23.28
N ARG A 211 -18.16 -32.72 -23.70
CA ARG A 211 -18.63 -33.25 -24.99
C ARG A 211 -20.16 -33.24 -25.08
N PHE A 212 -20.85 -33.65 -24.02
CA PHE A 212 -22.31 -33.61 -23.95
C PHE A 212 -22.87 -32.19 -24.09
N LEU A 213 -22.29 -31.21 -23.39
CA LEU A 213 -22.72 -29.81 -23.43
C LEU A 213 -22.47 -29.18 -24.80
N MET A 214 -21.32 -29.44 -25.42
CA MET A 214 -21.01 -28.99 -26.77
C MET A 214 -21.97 -29.59 -27.81
N ALA A 215 -22.26 -30.89 -27.73
CA ALA A 215 -23.25 -31.54 -28.58
C ALA A 215 -24.67 -30.98 -28.37
N SER A 216 -24.95 -30.47 -27.18
CA SER A 216 -26.19 -29.77 -26.84
C SER A 216 -26.20 -28.30 -27.27
N GLY A 217 -25.16 -27.83 -27.97
CA GLY A 217 -25.04 -26.48 -28.54
C GLY A 217 -24.58 -25.40 -27.56
N ILE A 218 -23.80 -25.76 -26.53
CA ILE A 218 -23.08 -24.81 -25.68
C ILE A 218 -21.69 -24.52 -26.30
N ASP A 219 -21.35 -23.25 -26.50
CA ASP A 219 -20.03 -22.81 -26.98
C ASP A 219 -19.02 -22.77 -25.82
N LEU A 220 -18.61 -23.95 -25.36
CA LEU A 220 -17.68 -24.09 -24.24
C LEU A 220 -16.24 -23.78 -24.68
N LYS A 221 -15.58 -22.86 -23.98
CA LYS A 221 -14.25 -22.33 -24.32
C LYS A 221 -13.16 -22.71 -23.33
N PHE A 222 -13.53 -23.00 -22.08
CA PHE A 222 -12.60 -23.23 -20.99
C PHE A 222 -12.92 -24.53 -20.25
N LEU A 223 -11.87 -25.31 -19.97
CA LEU A 223 -11.92 -26.45 -19.08
C LEU A 223 -10.94 -26.20 -17.95
N ASP A 224 -11.47 -25.98 -16.76
CA ASP A 224 -10.71 -25.65 -15.58
C ASP A 224 -10.58 -26.88 -14.67
N VAL A 225 -9.35 -27.35 -14.48
CA VAL A 225 -9.04 -28.52 -13.65
C VAL A 225 -8.70 -28.13 -12.20
N GLY A 226 -8.83 -26.85 -11.87
CA GLY A 226 -8.54 -26.33 -10.56
C GLY A 226 -7.06 -26.45 -10.18
N GLY A 227 -6.79 -26.31 -8.88
CA GLY A 227 -5.48 -26.54 -8.30
C GLY A 227 -5.34 -27.93 -7.70
N GLY A 228 -4.39 -28.08 -6.78
CA GLY A 228 -4.40 -29.20 -5.83
C GLY A 228 -3.09 -29.96 -5.71
N LEU A 229 -2.19 -29.84 -6.69
CA LEU A 229 -0.87 -30.48 -6.67
C LEU A 229 -0.13 -30.21 -5.35
N GLY A 230 0.28 -31.30 -4.70
CA GLY A 230 0.98 -31.29 -3.42
C GLY A 230 2.44 -30.86 -3.52
N VAL A 231 3.02 -30.62 -2.35
CA VAL A 231 4.47 -30.48 -2.15
C VAL A 231 4.91 -31.46 -1.06
N ASP A 232 6.17 -31.84 -1.07
CA ASP A 232 6.68 -32.79 -0.08
C ASP A 232 7.03 -32.08 1.23
N TYR A 233 6.15 -32.16 2.22
CA TYR A 233 6.41 -31.58 3.54
C TYR A 233 7.25 -32.47 4.47
N SER A 234 7.66 -33.67 4.03
CA SER A 234 8.43 -34.60 4.86
C SER A 234 9.85 -34.08 5.12
N GLN A 235 10.43 -34.48 6.26
CA GLN A 235 11.83 -34.18 6.58
C GLN A 235 12.81 -35.01 5.75
N GLU A 236 12.41 -36.23 5.38
CA GLU A 236 13.28 -37.25 4.76
C GLU A 236 13.10 -37.38 3.25
N GLN A 237 12.28 -36.52 2.63
CA GLN A 237 11.90 -36.58 1.21
C GLN A 237 11.23 -37.90 0.80
N ASP A 238 10.30 -38.36 1.63
CA ASP A 238 9.74 -39.71 1.59
C ASP A 238 8.37 -39.77 0.90
N GLN A 239 7.85 -38.62 0.45
CA GLN A 239 6.56 -38.57 -0.25
C GLN A 239 6.77 -38.47 -1.77
N THR A 240 6.21 -39.44 -2.49
CA THR A 240 6.08 -39.34 -3.95
C THR A 240 5.21 -38.14 -4.31
N ILE A 241 5.82 -37.11 -4.88
CA ILE A 241 5.13 -35.96 -5.45
C ILE A 241 4.79 -36.24 -6.92
N ILE A 242 3.62 -35.77 -7.34
CA ILE A 242 3.23 -35.85 -8.74
C ILE A 242 4.18 -34.96 -9.57
N ALA A 243 4.85 -35.57 -10.55
CA ALA A 243 5.66 -34.83 -11.50
C ALA A 243 4.77 -33.96 -12.38
N LEU A 244 5.26 -32.76 -12.73
CA LEU A 244 4.45 -31.81 -13.48
C LEU A 244 4.14 -32.28 -14.90
N ASP A 245 5.05 -33.05 -15.50
CA ASP A 245 4.85 -33.69 -16.80
C ASP A 245 3.72 -34.72 -16.74
N ASP A 246 3.72 -35.61 -15.75
CA ASP A 246 2.65 -36.60 -15.54
C ASP A 246 1.29 -35.94 -15.31
N TYR A 247 1.27 -34.83 -14.54
CA TYR A 247 0.08 -34.00 -14.33
C TYR A 247 -0.44 -33.45 -15.66
N SER A 248 0.43 -32.81 -16.44
CA SER A 248 0.03 -32.19 -17.70
C SER A 248 -0.44 -33.23 -18.72
N GLU A 249 0.22 -34.38 -18.79
CA GLU A 249 -0.09 -35.45 -19.73
C GLU A 249 -1.44 -36.09 -19.41
N ALA A 250 -1.72 -36.36 -18.13
CA ALA A 250 -3.02 -36.86 -17.68
C ALA A 250 -4.17 -35.93 -18.13
N ILE A 251 -3.99 -34.61 -18.00
CA ILE A 251 -5.00 -33.62 -18.41
C ILE A 251 -5.14 -33.56 -19.93
N LYS A 252 -4.02 -33.47 -20.67
CA LYS A 252 -4.03 -33.43 -22.14
C LYS A 252 -4.68 -34.67 -22.74
N GLN A 253 -4.41 -35.84 -22.19
CA GLN A 253 -5.03 -37.09 -22.63
C GLN A 253 -6.55 -37.08 -22.39
N ALA A 254 -7.00 -36.66 -21.22
CA ALA A 254 -8.44 -36.59 -20.91
C ALA A 254 -9.19 -35.62 -21.84
N PHE A 255 -8.58 -34.48 -22.17
CA PHE A 255 -9.18 -33.44 -23.03
C PHE A 255 -8.88 -33.60 -24.52
N LYS A 256 -8.31 -34.72 -24.94
CA LYS A 256 -8.05 -35.00 -26.34
C LYS A 256 -9.34 -34.86 -27.18
N GLY A 257 -9.26 -34.08 -28.25
CA GLY A 257 -10.38 -33.79 -29.15
C GLY A 257 -11.30 -32.65 -28.72
N LEU A 258 -11.04 -31.98 -27.60
CA LEU A 258 -11.76 -30.77 -27.16
C LEU A 258 -10.89 -29.53 -27.48
N ASP A 259 -11.38 -28.61 -28.32
CA ASP A 259 -10.71 -27.33 -28.58
C ASP A 259 -11.05 -26.28 -27.50
N CYS A 260 -10.76 -26.62 -26.24
CA CYS A 260 -10.89 -25.72 -25.10
C CYS A 260 -9.53 -25.21 -24.64
N THR A 261 -9.52 -24.01 -24.05
CA THR A 261 -8.38 -23.54 -23.26
C THR A 261 -8.38 -24.24 -21.90
N ILE A 262 -7.28 -24.88 -21.54
CA ILE A 262 -7.09 -25.55 -20.26
C ILE A 262 -6.73 -24.50 -19.20
N ILE A 263 -7.46 -24.46 -18.10
CA ILE A 263 -7.13 -23.62 -16.94
C ILE A 263 -6.62 -24.52 -15.82
N CYS A 264 -5.53 -24.10 -15.18
CA CYS A 264 -5.04 -24.69 -13.95
C CYS A 264 -4.95 -23.61 -12.87
N GLU A 265 -5.29 -23.96 -11.63
CA GLU A 265 -5.29 -23.02 -10.49
C GLU A 265 -4.19 -23.31 -9.44
N PRO A 266 -2.89 -23.45 -9.80
CA PRO A 266 -1.87 -23.79 -8.83
C PRO A 266 -1.64 -22.65 -7.82
N GLY A 267 -1.69 -22.98 -6.54
CA GLY A 267 -1.27 -22.10 -5.45
C GLY A 267 -0.06 -22.69 -4.70
N ARG A 268 -0.33 -23.77 -3.94
CA ARG A 268 0.67 -24.45 -3.08
C ARG A 268 1.94 -24.84 -3.82
N ARG A 269 1.80 -25.54 -4.95
CA ARG A 269 2.92 -26.06 -5.75
C ARG A 269 3.90 -24.97 -6.20
N ILE A 270 3.39 -23.76 -6.43
CA ILE A 270 4.17 -22.61 -6.88
C ILE A 270 4.87 -21.93 -5.69
N ILE A 271 4.12 -21.51 -4.67
CA ILE A 271 4.68 -20.62 -3.64
C ILE A 271 5.24 -21.34 -2.41
N ALA A 272 4.74 -22.54 -2.06
CA ALA A 272 5.17 -23.20 -0.82
C ALA A 272 6.69 -23.39 -0.77
N PRO A 273 7.36 -24.02 -1.75
CA PRO A 273 8.81 -24.28 -1.71
C PRO A 273 9.66 -23.00 -1.76
N ASN A 274 9.05 -21.90 -2.15
CA ASN A 274 9.69 -20.60 -2.37
C ASN A 274 9.46 -19.63 -1.20
N GLY A 275 9.02 -20.12 -0.03
CA GLY A 275 8.89 -19.32 1.19
C GLY A 275 9.39 -20.06 2.42
N VAL A 276 10.12 -19.34 3.28
CA VAL A 276 10.67 -19.84 4.55
C VAL A 276 10.26 -18.88 5.66
N LEU A 277 9.81 -19.40 6.80
CA LEU A 277 9.62 -18.64 8.02
C LEU A 277 10.89 -18.76 8.87
N ILE A 278 11.50 -17.63 9.21
CA ILE A 278 12.68 -17.56 10.07
C ILE A 278 12.26 -17.06 11.44
N THR A 279 12.67 -17.78 12.48
CA THR A 279 12.39 -17.45 13.88
C THR A 279 13.65 -17.62 14.73
N ARG A 280 13.67 -17.00 15.91
CA ARG A 280 14.76 -17.09 16.87
C ARG A 280 14.31 -17.78 18.15
N VAL A 281 15.15 -18.70 18.63
CA VAL A 281 15.00 -19.31 19.95
C VAL A 281 15.14 -18.23 21.02
N GLN A 282 14.09 -18.03 21.80
CA GLN A 282 14.09 -17.15 22.96
C GLN A 282 14.61 -17.87 24.19
N TYR A 283 14.10 -19.07 24.47
CA TYR A 283 14.47 -19.82 25.67
C TYR A 283 14.42 -21.33 25.43
N ILE A 284 15.30 -22.05 26.13
CA ILE A 284 15.20 -23.51 26.26
C ILE A 284 14.65 -23.84 27.63
N LYS A 285 13.49 -24.51 27.68
CA LYS A 285 12.87 -24.95 28.93
C LYS A 285 13.05 -26.44 29.11
N HIS A 286 13.77 -26.83 30.17
CA HIS A 286 13.93 -28.22 30.56
C HIS A 286 12.81 -28.64 31.52
N ARG A 287 12.17 -29.77 31.23
CA ARG A 287 11.36 -30.55 32.17
C ARG A 287 11.95 -31.95 32.29
N ALA A 288 11.53 -32.69 33.32
CA ALA A 288 12.07 -34.00 33.67
C ALA A 288 12.21 -34.99 32.48
N HIS A 289 11.30 -34.94 31.51
CA HIS A 289 11.31 -35.85 30.35
C HIS A 289 11.20 -35.12 29.00
N LYS A 290 11.33 -33.79 28.96
CA LYS A 290 11.08 -33.01 27.74
C LYS A 290 11.83 -31.70 27.71
N CYS A 291 12.35 -31.32 26.53
CA CYS A 291 12.91 -29.99 26.29
C CYS A 291 12.00 -29.22 25.34
N PHE A 292 11.71 -27.96 25.67
CA PHE A 292 10.95 -27.06 24.82
C PHE A 292 11.87 -25.98 24.28
N ALA A 293 11.87 -25.81 22.96
CA ALA A 293 12.45 -24.69 22.25
C ALA A 293 11.37 -23.63 22.06
N ILE A 294 11.42 -22.56 22.86
CA ILE A 294 10.45 -21.46 22.76
C ILE A 294 11.00 -20.47 21.74
N VAL A 295 10.26 -20.25 20.65
CA VAL A 295 10.67 -19.38 19.55
C VAL A 295 9.83 -18.08 19.50
N ASP A 296 10.26 -17.09 18.72
CA ASP A 296 9.59 -15.79 18.62
C ASP A 296 8.44 -15.72 17.59
N ALA A 297 8.27 -16.74 16.75
CA ALA A 297 7.09 -16.94 15.92
C ALA A 297 6.00 -17.71 16.66
N GLY A 298 4.73 -17.39 16.44
CA GLY A 298 3.58 -18.11 17.00
C GLY A 298 2.63 -18.68 15.95
N MET A 299 1.63 -19.44 16.39
CA MET A 299 0.55 -19.95 15.52
C MET A 299 -0.25 -18.83 14.84
N ASN A 300 -0.24 -17.62 15.41
CA ASN A 300 -0.79 -16.43 14.78
C ASN A 300 -0.01 -16.04 13.51
N ASP A 301 1.28 -16.35 13.43
CA ASP A 301 2.13 -16.08 12.25
C ASP A 301 2.07 -17.23 11.26
N PHE A 302 1.94 -18.47 11.76
CA PHE A 302 1.94 -19.69 10.97
C PHE A 302 1.00 -20.75 11.51
N LEU A 303 -0.25 -20.68 11.05
CA LEU A 303 -1.37 -21.43 11.61
C LEU A 303 -1.41 -22.92 11.20
N ARG A 304 -0.70 -23.31 10.14
CA ARG A 304 -0.85 -24.66 9.54
C ARG A 304 -0.59 -25.82 10.52
N PRO A 305 0.45 -25.80 11.37
CA PRO A 305 0.67 -26.88 12.32
C PRO A 305 -0.45 -27.00 13.35
N ALA A 306 -1.00 -25.88 13.83
CA ALA A 306 -2.11 -25.90 14.78
C ALA A 306 -3.44 -26.36 14.13
N LEU A 307 -3.74 -25.85 12.93
CA LEU A 307 -5.03 -26.09 12.26
C LEU A 307 -5.11 -27.46 11.58
N TYR A 308 -4.03 -27.87 10.90
CA TYR A 308 -4.00 -29.07 10.06
C TYR A 308 -3.12 -30.17 10.62
N GLN A 309 -2.47 -29.95 11.77
CA GLN A 309 -1.41 -30.85 12.27
C GLN A 309 -0.31 -31.06 11.21
N ALA A 310 -0.10 -30.04 10.37
CA ALA A 310 0.83 -30.11 9.26
C ALA A 310 2.28 -30.06 9.76
N SER A 311 3.08 -31.03 9.34
CA SER A 311 4.53 -31.00 9.50
C SER A 311 5.15 -30.12 8.41
N HIS A 312 6.32 -29.56 8.71
CA HIS A 312 7.14 -28.79 7.78
C HIS A 312 8.61 -29.18 7.95
N PRO A 313 9.44 -29.10 6.91
CA PRO A 313 10.88 -29.28 7.07
C PRO A 313 11.47 -28.18 7.95
N ILE A 314 12.31 -28.55 8.92
CA ILE A 314 12.85 -27.64 9.94
C ILE A 314 14.36 -27.76 9.96
N LYS A 315 15.07 -26.61 9.96
CA LYS A 315 16.52 -26.58 10.08
C LYS A 315 16.96 -25.52 11.08
N VAL A 316 17.89 -25.88 11.95
CA VAL A 316 18.65 -24.91 12.76
C VAL A 316 19.74 -24.31 11.87
N LEU A 317 19.80 -22.98 11.76
CA LEU A 317 20.74 -22.28 10.88
C LEU A 317 22.11 -22.11 11.54
N LYS A 318 22.79 -23.22 11.80
CA LYS A 318 24.16 -23.27 12.31
C LYS A 318 24.90 -24.51 11.83
N GLU A 319 26.20 -24.57 12.09
CA GLU A 319 26.99 -25.78 11.85
C GLU A 319 26.45 -26.94 12.69
N GLN A 320 26.41 -28.13 12.09
CA GLN A 320 25.89 -29.30 12.79
C GLN A 320 26.86 -29.71 13.89
N THR A 321 26.34 -29.82 15.11
CA THR A 321 27.04 -30.44 16.24
C THR A 321 26.77 -31.95 16.23
N PRO A 322 27.74 -32.77 16.66
CA PRO A 322 27.54 -34.22 16.77
C PRO A 322 26.49 -34.60 17.83
N THR A 323 26.23 -33.71 18.80
CA THR A 323 25.20 -33.89 19.82
C THR A 323 23.82 -33.54 19.27
N GLN A 324 22.92 -34.52 19.33
CA GLN A 324 21.49 -34.34 19.04
C GLN A 324 20.67 -34.45 20.32
N LYS A 325 19.57 -33.70 20.37
CA LYS A 325 18.64 -33.69 21.50
C LYS A 325 17.22 -33.48 20.98
N THR A 326 16.26 -34.04 21.70
CA THR A 326 14.85 -33.98 21.33
C THR A 326 14.18 -32.74 21.90
N TYR A 327 13.46 -31.99 21.05
CA TYR A 327 12.75 -30.77 21.41
C TYR A 327 11.31 -30.77 20.90
N ASP A 328 10.41 -30.19 21.69
CA ASP A 328 9.20 -29.58 21.16
C ASP A 328 9.52 -28.14 20.76
N ILE A 329 9.20 -27.76 19.52
CA ILE A 329 9.29 -26.36 19.07
C ILE A 329 7.92 -25.72 19.28
N VAL A 330 7.87 -24.71 20.15
CA VAL A 330 6.64 -24.04 20.56
C VAL A 330 6.79 -22.53 20.43
N GLY A 331 5.69 -21.86 20.11
CA GLY A 331 5.65 -20.41 20.04
C GLY A 331 5.31 -19.75 21.40
N PRO A 332 5.12 -18.43 21.40
CA PRO A 332 4.85 -17.62 22.58
C PRO A 332 3.35 -17.35 22.86
N VAL A 333 2.43 -17.95 22.10
CA VAL A 333 0.97 -17.79 22.23
C VAL A 333 0.44 -18.63 23.39
N CYS A 334 -0.67 -18.21 24.01
CA CYS A 334 -1.19 -18.84 25.23
C CYS A 334 -1.92 -20.19 25.06
N GLU A 335 -2.04 -20.73 23.85
CA GLU A 335 -2.65 -22.05 23.63
C GLU A 335 -1.62 -23.16 23.52
N SER A 336 -1.99 -24.35 24.02
CA SER A 336 -1.22 -25.58 23.81
C SER A 336 -1.12 -26.01 22.34
N ALA A 337 -2.00 -25.48 21.48
CA ALA A 337 -1.95 -25.66 20.04
C ALA A 337 -0.80 -24.88 19.38
N ASP A 338 -0.18 -23.90 20.07
CA ASP A 338 0.99 -23.15 19.59
C ASP A 338 2.28 -24.00 19.66
N CYS A 339 2.27 -25.08 18.89
CA CYS A 339 3.33 -26.05 18.80
C CYS A 339 3.55 -26.38 17.32
N PHE A 340 4.74 -26.05 16.82
CA PHE A 340 5.10 -26.26 15.42
C PHE A 340 5.57 -27.70 15.15
N ALA A 341 6.27 -28.30 16.12
CA ALA A 341 6.76 -29.67 16.02
C ALA A 341 6.89 -30.29 17.42
N LYS A 342 6.54 -31.58 17.54
CA LYS A 342 6.68 -32.35 18.77
C LYS A 342 7.77 -33.39 18.62
N SER A 343 8.54 -33.61 19.70
CA SER A 343 9.55 -34.66 19.80
C SER A 343 10.56 -34.67 18.63
N MET A 344 10.97 -33.50 18.17
CA MET A 344 11.86 -33.35 17.03
C MET A 344 13.32 -33.53 17.46
N LEU A 345 14.05 -34.39 16.75
CA LEU A 345 15.48 -34.59 16.95
C LEU A 345 16.26 -33.50 16.20
N LEU A 346 16.99 -32.66 16.93
CA LEU A 346 17.76 -31.55 16.38
C LEU A 346 19.18 -31.55 16.96
N PRO A 347 20.14 -30.89 16.28
CA PRO A 347 21.36 -30.46 16.95
C PRO A 347 21.04 -29.73 18.24
N GLU A 348 21.91 -29.80 19.24
CA GLU A 348 21.71 -29.05 20.47
C GLU A 348 21.51 -27.57 20.19
N ILE A 349 20.37 -27.00 20.62
CA ILE A 349 20.00 -25.59 20.38
C ILE A 349 20.19 -24.76 21.65
N GLN A 350 20.50 -23.49 21.47
CA GLN A 350 20.66 -22.50 22.53
C GLN A 350 19.81 -21.26 22.25
N GLU A 351 19.65 -20.42 23.26
CA GLU A 351 19.06 -19.09 23.10
C GLU A 351 19.80 -18.29 22.03
N GLY A 352 19.04 -17.57 21.21
CA GLY A 352 19.56 -16.78 20.10
C GLY A 352 19.76 -17.56 18.79
N ASP A 353 19.76 -18.89 18.81
CA ASP A 353 19.83 -19.70 17.58
C ASP A 353 18.63 -19.43 16.66
N LEU A 354 18.87 -19.51 15.35
CA LEU A 354 17.85 -19.33 14.33
C LEU A 354 17.30 -20.68 13.87
N ILE A 355 15.97 -20.76 13.75
CA ILE A 355 15.25 -21.91 13.20
C ILE A 355 14.50 -21.46 11.96
N ALA A 356 14.59 -22.25 10.89
CA ALA A 356 13.90 -22.03 9.63
C ALA A 356 12.85 -23.12 9.41
N PHE A 357 11.60 -22.72 9.19
CA PHE A 357 10.53 -23.59 8.70
C PHE A 357 10.43 -23.43 7.19
N TYR A 358 10.80 -24.47 6.45
CA TYR A 358 10.74 -24.48 5.00
C TYR A 358 9.33 -24.80 4.51
N GLN A 359 9.12 -24.49 3.23
CA GLN A 359 7.85 -24.72 2.55
C GLN A 359 6.67 -23.94 3.15
N ALA A 360 6.97 -22.82 3.81
CA ALA A 360 6.01 -21.98 4.51
C ALA A 360 5.40 -20.90 3.60
N GLY A 361 5.71 -20.92 2.30
CA GLY A 361 5.27 -19.86 1.38
C GLY A 361 3.78 -19.86 1.04
N ALA A 362 3.11 -21.01 1.15
CA ALA A 362 1.67 -21.15 0.88
C ALA A 362 0.89 -21.35 2.18
N TYR A 363 -0.21 -20.61 2.35
CA TYR A 363 -1.07 -20.71 3.52
C TYR A 363 -0.30 -20.43 4.83
N GLY A 364 0.74 -19.61 4.74
CA GLY A 364 1.51 -19.08 5.85
C GLY A 364 1.00 -17.70 6.22
N SER A 365 1.65 -16.65 5.72
CA SER A 365 1.26 -15.26 5.97
C SER A 365 -0.19 -14.93 5.55
N SER A 366 -0.75 -15.62 4.54
CA SER A 366 -2.15 -15.44 4.13
C SER A 366 -3.17 -15.89 5.17
N MET A 367 -2.78 -16.76 6.09
CA MET A 367 -3.59 -17.21 7.23
C MET A 367 -3.13 -16.60 8.56
N ALA A 368 -2.18 -15.66 8.52
CA ALA A 368 -1.71 -15.00 9.73
C ALA A 368 -2.80 -14.12 10.33
N SER A 369 -2.82 -14.02 11.65
CA SER A 369 -3.78 -13.25 12.43
C SER A 369 -3.08 -12.35 13.44
N ARG A 370 -3.86 -11.47 14.08
CA ARG A 370 -3.42 -10.63 15.19
C ARG A 370 -3.74 -11.25 16.55
N TYR A 371 -3.90 -12.57 16.58
CA TYR A 371 -4.22 -13.28 17.82
C TYR A 371 -3.17 -13.02 18.90
N ASN A 372 -3.62 -12.85 20.15
CA ASN A 372 -2.84 -12.30 21.27
C ASN A 372 -2.25 -10.89 21.03
N SER A 373 -2.93 -10.05 20.23
CA SER A 373 -2.51 -8.68 19.90
C SER A 373 -1.08 -8.61 19.37
N ARG A 374 -0.70 -9.62 18.57
CA ARG A 374 0.62 -9.69 17.94
C ARG A 374 0.55 -9.06 16.55
N PRO A 375 1.41 -8.06 16.24
CA PRO A 375 1.42 -7.44 14.91
C PRO A 375 1.80 -8.44 13.82
N GLN A 376 1.22 -8.28 12.62
CA GLN A 376 1.64 -9.12 11.49
C GLN A 376 3.11 -8.88 11.15
N ILE A 377 3.81 -9.98 10.86
CA ILE A 377 5.26 -10.01 10.76
C ILE A 377 5.75 -9.53 9.38
N LEU A 378 7.03 -9.17 9.33
CA LEU A 378 7.73 -8.72 8.12
C LEU A 378 7.71 -9.81 7.03
N GLU A 379 7.49 -9.41 5.78
CA GLU A 379 7.68 -10.27 4.60
C GLU A 379 8.78 -9.70 3.71
N LEU A 380 9.79 -10.52 3.39
CA LEU A 380 10.95 -10.17 2.59
C LEU A 380 11.01 -11.00 1.31
N GLY A 381 11.54 -10.43 0.25
CA GLY A 381 11.77 -11.11 -1.02
C GLY A 381 13.23 -11.00 -1.42
N ILE A 382 13.84 -12.10 -1.84
CA ILE A 382 15.23 -12.13 -2.32
C ILE A 382 15.28 -12.41 -3.82
N THR A 383 16.21 -11.73 -4.47
CA THR A 383 16.62 -11.95 -5.86
C THR A 383 18.14 -11.87 -5.95
N LYS A 384 18.71 -12.09 -7.14
CA LYS A 384 20.12 -11.80 -7.44
C LYS A 384 20.53 -10.36 -7.13
N GLU A 385 19.59 -9.41 -7.12
CA GLU A 385 19.84 -7.99 -6.85
C GLU A 385 19.90 -7.68 -5.35
N GLY A 386 19.42 -8.60 -4.50
CA GLY A 386 19.41 -8.44 -3.05
C GLY A 386 18.06 -8.74 -2.41
N ILE A 387 17.97 -8.39 -1.12
CA ILE A 387 16.78 -8.54 -0.28
C ILE A 387 15.95 -7.25 -0.36
N SER A 388 14.63 -7.39 -0.44
CA SER A 388 13.67 -6.29 -0.49
C SER A 388 12.49 -6.57 0.44
N VAL A 389 11.92 -5.51 1.00
CA VAL A 389 10.71 -5.60 1.82
C VAL A 389 9.49 -5.74 0.92
N LEU A 390 8.71 -6.82 1.09
CA LEU A 390 7.46 -7.06 0.38
C LEU A 390 6.24 -6.61 1.20
N ARG A 391 6.39 -6.65 2.52
CA ARG A 391 5.41 -6.15 3.48
C ARG A 391 6.15 -5.71 4.74
N GLU A 392 5.87 -4.50 5.21
CA GLU A 392 6.39 -4.01 6.47
C GLU A 392 5.76 -4.73 7.66
N ARG A 393 6.51 -4.77 8.78
CA ARG A 393 5.98 -5.28 10.05
C ARG A 393 4.97 -4.27 10.59
N GLU A 394 3.82 -4.77 11.03
CA GLU A 394 2.84 -3.93 11.72
C GLU A 394 3.39 -3.46 13.08
N ASP A 395 2.98 -2.27 13.52
CA ASP A 395 3.24 -1.79 14.86
C ASP A 395 2.00 -1.88 15.77
N PHE A 396 2.12 -1.40 17.01
CA PHE A 396 1.01 -1.40 17.96
C PHE A 396 -0.20 -0.61 17.48
N LEU A 397 0.00 0.50 16.75
CA LEU A 397 -1.10 1.32 16.28
C LEU A 397 -1.82 0.69 15.10
N ASP A 398 -1.12 -0.02 14.22
CA ASP A 398 -1.77 -0.80 13.17
C ASP A 398 -2.78 -1.81 13.74
N LEU A 399 -2.52 -2.35 14.94
CA LEU A 399 -3.43 -3.26 15.63
C LEU A 399 -4.71 -2.56 16.09
N ILE A 400 -4.59 -1.42 16.75
CA ILE A 400 -5.69 -0.79 17.50
C ILE A 400 -6.39 0.34 16.74
N LEU A 401 -5.91 0.72 15.55
CA LEU A 401 -6.36 1.91 14.82
C LEU A 401 -7.89 1.97 14.66
N HIS A 402 -8.50 0.82 14.41
CA HIS A 402 -9.94 0.70 14.18
C HIS A 402 -10.78 0.67 15.47
N GLU A 403 -10.16 0.52 16.63
CA GLU A 403 -10.80 0.40 17.95
C GLU A 403 -10.67 1.69 18.77
N LEU A 404 -9.67 2.52 18.50
CA LEU A 404 -9.38 3.77 19.21
C LEU A 404 -10.60 4.68 19.39
N GLY A 405 -11.56 4.61 18.46
CA GLY A 405 -12.76 5.43 18.48
C GLY A 405 -13.84 5.03 19.46
N ALA A 406 -13.73 3.88 20.12
CA ALA A 406 -14.70 3.42 21.11
C ALA A 406 -14.32 3.80 22.55
N LEU A 407 -13.14 4.39 22.79
CA LEU A 407 -12.70 4.81 24.12
C LEU A 407 -13.44 6.08 24.58
N GLU A 408 -13.92 6.11 25.83
CA GLU A 408 -14.60 7.28 26.41
C GLU A 408 -13.68 8.51 26.46
N GLY A 409 -14.22 9.69 26.13
CA GLY A 409 -13.41 10.91 25.94
C GLY A 409 -12.48 10.85 24.72
N GLY A 410 -12.60 9.80 23.90
CA GLY A 410 -11.67 9.44 22.85
C GLY A 410 -11.93 10.08 21.50
N GLU A 411 -12.88 11.00 21.32
CA GLU A 411 -13.14 11.55 19.97
C GLU A 411 -11.98 12.43 19.49
N ILE A 412 -11.46 13.31 20.36
CA ILE A 412 -10.26 14.11 20.09
C ILE A 412 -9.01 13.24 20.08
N THR A 413 -8.87 12.29 21.02
CA THR A 413 -7.71 11.37 21.07
C THR A 413 -7.68 10.42 19.87
N LYS A 414 -8.84 9.96 19.39
CA LYS A 414 -9.02 9.18 18.15
C LYS A 414 -8.67 10.03 16.95
N GLN A 415 -9.21 11.25 16.84
CA GLN A 415 -8.87 12.16 15.76
C GLN A 415 -7.37 12.48 15.76
N ARG A 416 -6.76 12.68 16.93
CA ARG A 416 -5.33 12.96 17.05
C ARG A 416 -4.47 11.75 16.73
N ALA A 417 -4.76 10.57 17.27
CA ALA A 417 -4.04 9.34 16.94
C ALA A 417 -4.24 8.93 15.47
N TYR A 418 -5.41 9.22 14.90
CA TYR A 418 -5.68 9.05 13.47
C TYR A 418 -4.90 10.06 12.63
N ILE A 419 -4.83 11.33 13.02
CA ILE A 419 -3.94 12.34 12.41
C ILE A 419 -2.48 11.88 12.52
N ASP A 420 -1.99 11.49 13.69
CA ASP A 420 -0.61 11.02 13.85
C ASP A 420 -0.33 9.71 13.06
N SER A 421 -1.34 8.87 12.84
CA SER A 421 -1.27 7.70 11.95
C SER A 421 -1.25 8.11 10.48
N LEU A 422 -2.11 9.07 10.08
CA LEU A 422 -2.15 9.65 8.74
C LEU A 422 -0.83 10.36 8.43
N ASP A 423 -0.28 11.15 9.35
CA ASP A 423 0.98 11.86 9.20
C ASP A 423 2.16 10.89 9.06
N ARG A 424 2.17 9.79 9.83
CA ARG A 424 3.16 8.72 9.64
C ARG A 424 3.01 8.04 8.29
N LYS A 425 1.78 7.75 7.85
CA LYS A 425 1.52 7.16 6.53
C LYS A 425 1.90 8.12 5.41
N ILE A 426 1.57 9.41 5.52
CA ILE A 426 1.95 10.47 4.58
C ILE A 426 3.47 10.59 4.54
N SER A 427 4.14 10.60 5.68
CA SER A 427 5.60 10.63 5.77
C SER A 427 6.24 9.40 5.12
N ALA A 428 5.73 8.20 5.37
CA ALA A 428 6.17 6.96 4.72
C ALA A 428 5.93 6.97 3.21
N LEU A 429 4.75 7.43 2.75
CA LEU A 429 4.41 7.58 1.34
C LEU A 429 5.29 8.62 0.64
N LEU A 430 5.59 9.74 1.31
CA LEU A 430 6.52 10.76 0.81
C LEU A 430 7.94 10.19 0.70
N HIS A 431 8.42 9.46 1.72
CA HIS A 431 9.70 8.76 1.65
C HIS A 431 9.76 7.72 0.52
N ALA A 432 8.70 6.94 0.34
CA ALA A 432 8.57 5.97 -0.76
C ALA A 432 8.54 6.68 -2.13
N ARG A 433 7.81 7.78 -2.27
CA ARG A 433 7.81 8.64 -3.47
C ARG A 433 9.20 9.17 -3.77
N PHE A 434 9.93 9.67 -2.77
CA PHE A 434 11.30 10.14 -2.94
C PHE A 434 12.26 8.99 -3.29
N ALA A 435 12.09 7.81 -2.71
CA ALA A 435 12.85 6.61 -3.09
C ALA A 435 12.59 6.21 -4.55
N CYS A 436 11.34 6.18 -5.00
CA CYS A 436 10.97 5.91 -6.39
C CYS A 436 11.53 6.98 -7.34
N THR A 437 11.42 8.27 -6.97
CA THR A 437 11.97 9.38 -7.77
C THR A 437 13.48 9.24 -7.93
N ARG A 438 14.19 8.87 -6.85
CA ARG A 438 15.64 8.56 -6.90
C ARG A 438 15.94 7.35 -7.79
N GLN A 439 15.13 6.30 -7.76
CA GLN A 439 15.29 5.15 -8.64
C GLN A 439 15.05 5.51 -10.11
N ILE A 440 13.99 6.26 -10.42
CA ILE A 440 13.67 6.75 -11.77
C ILE A 440 14.82 7.64 -12.27
N ALA A 441 15.34 8.54 -11.45
CA ALA A 441 16.48 9.39 -11.80
C ALA A 441 17.74 8.55 -12.10
N LYS A 442 18.04 7.54 -11.25
CA LYS A 442 19.14 6.60 -11.49
C LYS A 442 18.96 5.80 -12.78
N GLN A 443 17.76 5.33 -13.08
CA GLN A 443 17.46 4.57 -14.30
C GLN A 443 17.56 5.44 -15.54
N LYS A 444 16.99 6.66 -15.52
CA LYS A 444 17.12 7.64 -16.62
C LYS A 444 18.59 7.99 -16.90
N HIS A 445 19.37 8.22 -15.83
CA HIS A 445 20.80 8.44 -15.94
C HIS A 445 21.53 7.24 -16.56
N LYS A 446 21.24 6.01 -16.11
CA LYS A 446 21.81 4.78 -16.70
C LYS A 446 21.44 4.57 -18.18
N GLN A 447 20.26 5.06 -18.59
CA GLN A 447 19.75 4.95 -19.96
C GLN A 447 20.13 6.14 -20.85
N GLY A 448 20.97 7.07 -20.37
CA GLY A 448 21.37 8.27 -21.13
C GLY A 448 20.22 9.23 -21.41
N MET A 449 19.08 9.08 -20.72
CA MET A 449 17.91 9.95 -20.88
C MET A 449 18.07 11.22 -20.05
N SER A 450 17.61 12.35 -20.61
CA SER A 450 17.49 13.62 -19.90
C SER A 450 16.85 13.42 -18.53
N ILE A 451 17.57 13.86 -17.49
CA ILE A 451 17.13 13.80 -16.11
C ILE A 451 16.13 14.95 -15.92
N TYR A 452 14.85 14.59 -15.82
CA TYR A 452 13.74 15.43 -15.36
C TYR A 452 13.28 16.56 -16.30
N ASN A 453 11.99 16.54 -16.66
CA ASN A 453 11.32 17.63 -17.38
C ASN A 453 10.28 18.27 -16.44
N PRO A 454 10.56 19.46 -15.88
CA PRO A 454 9.67 20.18 -14.96
C PRO A 454 8.29 20.51 -15.54
N VAL A 455 8.15 20.54 -16.87
CA VAL A 455 6.91 20.93 -17.57
C VAL A 455 5.79 19.91 -17.36
N ARG A 456 6.13 18.63 -17.17
CA ARG A 456 5.13 17.55 -17.03
C ARG A 456 4.49 17.54 -15.63
N GLU A 457 5.21 17.98 -14.61
CA GLU A 457 4.62 18.21 -13.29
C GLU A 457 3.71 19.43 -13.31
N ASN A 458 4.10 20.50 -14.00
CA ASN A 458 3.27 21.71 -14.15
C ASN A 458 1.89 21.42 -14.79
N ALA A 459 1.82 20.46 -15.71
CA ALA A 459 0.57 20.01 -16.31
C ALA A 459 -0.34 19.21 -15.34
N ILE A 460 0.26 18.45 -14.41
CA ILE A 460 -0.46 17.77 -13.33
C ILE A 460 -0.97 18.81 -12.32
N PHE A 461 -0.16 19.82 -12.00
CA PHE A 461 -0.54 20.94 -11.13
C PHE A 461 -1.76 21.72 -11.64
N ASN A 462 -1.86 21.95 -12.96
CA ASN A 462 -3.01 22.62 -13.57
C ASN A 462 -4.29 21.76 -13.60
N GLN A 463 -4.17 20.43 -13.46
CA GLN A 463 -5.29 19.50 -13.59
C GLN A 463 -6.02 19.22 -12.27
N VAL A 464 -5.36 19.42 -11.12
CA VAL A 464 -5.89 18.99 -9.81
C VAL A 464 -6.60 20.10 -9.04
N GLY A 465 -6.56 21.35 -9.52
CA GLY A 465 -7.31 22.45 -8.91
C GLY A 465 -6.81 22.86 -7.52
N THR A 466 -7.32 23.99 -7.03
CA THR A 466 -6.85 24.75 -5.86
C THR A 466 -7.01 24.06 -4.49
N ASP A 467 -7.50 22.82 -4.43
CA ASP A 467 -7.79 22.13 -3.17
C ASP A 467 -6.58 21.37 -2.57
N LEU A 468 -5.39 21.50 -3.18
CA LEU A 468 -4.13 20.90 -2.69
C LEU A 468 -3.19 21.90 -2.00
N GLU A 469 -3.42 23.20 -2.08
CA GLU A 469 -2.50 24.23 -1.57
C GLU A 469 -2.34 24.21 -0.04
N SER A 470 -3.38 23.84 0.70
CA SER A 470 -3.30 23.65 2.16
C SER A 470 -2.37 22.48 2.54
N ILE A 471 -2.50 21.35 1.84
CA ILE A 471 -1.72 20.13 2.08
C ILE A 471 -0.24 20.31 1.66
N TYR A 472 0.02 21.16 0.66
CA TYR A 472 1.37 21.48 0.20
C TYR A 472 2.17 22.39 1.14
N THR A 473 1.50 23.24 1.93
CA THR A 473 2.19 24.29 2.68
C THR A 473 3.01 23.72 3.84
N GLU A 474 2.55 22.63 4.49
CA GLU A 474 3.33 21.93 5.51
C GLU A 474 4.36 20.95 4.93
N ILE A 475 4.02 20.21 3.86
CA ILE A 475 4.95 19.29 3.18
C ILE A 475 6.18 20.03 2.62
N LEU A 476 6.03 21.30 2.24
CA LEU A 476 7.13 22.15 1.78
C LEU A 476 7.89 22.89 2.90
N GLY A 477 7.43 22.83 4.15
CA GLY A 477 8.22 23.31 5.31
C GLY A 477 9.54 22.56 5.45
N VAL A 478 9.58 21.30 5.02
CA VAL A 478 10.79 20.47 5.00
C VAL A 478 11.61 20.66 3.71
N SER A 479 11.00 21.09 2.60
CA SER A 479 11.70 21.25 1.30
C SER A 479 12.31 22.64 1.06
N ARG A 480 11.89 23.68 1.79
CA ARG A 480 12.49 25.03 1.67
C ARG A 480 13.87 25.19 2.30
N SER A 481 14.35 24.21 3.06
CA SER A 481 15.63 24.32 3.76
C SER A 481 16.86 23.87 2.95
N LEU A 482 16.75 23.75 1.62
CA LEU A 482 17.84 23.24 0.77
C LEU A 482 18.14 24.01 -0.54
N ILE A 483 17.66 25.24 -0.75
CA ILE A 483 18.14 26.05 -1.89
C ILE A 483 18.25 27.52 -1.47
N SER A 484 19.46 27.92 -1.08
CA SER A 484 19.88 29.22 -0.54
C SER A 484 19.29 29.61 0.82
N VAL A 485 20.19 30.04 1.72
CA VAL A 485 19.80 30.69 2.96
C VAL A 485 19.31 32.10 2.60
N GLU A 486 18.04 32.42 2.91
CA GLU A 486 17.50 33.77 2.73
C GLU A 486 18.39 34.78 3.47
N LYS A 487 18.88 35.78 2.72
CA LYS A 487 19.66 36.89 3.27
C LYS A 487 18.71 37.98 3.70
N ILE A 488 18.58 38.16 5.00
CA ILE A 488 17.65 39.13 5.58
C ILE A 488 18.46 40.30 6.07
N GLY A 489 18.20 41.48 5.51
CA GLY A 489 18.71 42.72 6.06
C GLY A 489 17.89 43.09 7.28
N LEU A 490 18.54 43.36 8.40
CA LEU A 490 17.88 43.63 9.67
C LEU A 490 18.26 45.01 10.21
N SER A 491 17.27 45.87 10.36
CA SER A 491 17.36 47.09 11.18
C SER A 491 16.46 46.89 12.40
N GLY A 492 16.97 46.18 13.41
CA GLY A 492 16.20 45.76 14.59
C GLY A 492 16.96 44.77 15.47
N LEU A 493 16.25 44.08 16.38
CA LEU A 493 16.84 43.04 17.22
C LEU A 493 16.97 41.71 16.48
N VAL A 494 18.14 41.07 16.59
CA VAL A 494 18.46 39.81 15.91
C VAL A 494 17.59 38.66 16.40
N ASP A 495 17.27 38.65 17.69
CA ASP A 495 16.45 37.58 18.28
C ASP A 495 15.00 37.63 17.79
N ASP A 496 14.44 38.83 17.62
CA ASP A 496 13.10 39.03 17.05
C ASP A 496 13.06 38.54 15.59
N ALA A 497 14.08 38.87 14.79
CA ALA A 497 14.18 38.37 13.41
C ALA A 497 14.33 36.84 13.35
N ARG A 498 15.09 36.24 14.27
CA ARG A 498 15.25 34.78 14.34
C ARG A 498 13.98 34.06 14.80
N MET A 499 13.13 34.72 15.57
CA MET A 499 11.83 34.17 15.94
C MET A 499 10.89 34.09 14.73
N VAL A 500 10.95 35.09 13.85
CA VAL A 500 10.10 35.18 12.64
C VAL A 500 10.62 34.31 11.50
N PHE A 501 11.92 34.35 11.21
CA PHE A 501 12.53 33.71 10.03
C PHE A 501 13.30 32.42 10.35
N GLY A 502 13.35 32.03 11.62
CA GLY A 502 14.06 30.84 12.09
C GLY A 502 15.59 31.00 12.16
N ARG A 503 16.23 30.05 12.84
CA ARG A 503 17.67 30.09 13.15
C ARG A 503 18.60 29.91 11.94
N ARG A 504 18.07 29.49 10.80
CA ARG A 504 18.86 29.20 9.58
C ARG A 504 18.98 30.39 8.62
N ALA A 505 18.23 31.48 8.83
CA ALA A 505 18.32 32.68 8.00
C ALA A 505 19.68 33.41 8.17
N GLN A 506 20.24 33.95 7.08
CA GLN A 506 21.48 34.72 7.12
C GLN A 506 21.11 36.17 7.39
N VAL A 507 21.17 36.57 8.66
CA VAL A 507 20.83 37.92 9.09
C VAL A 507 22.03 38.86 8.94
N LEU A 508 21.86 39.91 8.14
CA LEU A 508 22.79 41.03 7.99
C LEU A 508 22.24 42.21 8.78
N LYS A 509 22.84 42.51 9.93
CA LYS A 509 22.45 43.70 10.71
C LYS A 509 22.96 44.96 10.01
N LEU A 510 22.04 45.83 9.63
CA LEU A 510 22.28 47.05 8.87
C LEU A 510 21.58 48.21 9.59
N ASN A 511 22.10 49.42 9.46
CA ASN A 511 21.32 50.61 9.83
C ASN A 511 20.19 50.84 8.80
N PRO A 512 19.19 51.71 9.10
CA PRO A 512 18.07 51.98 8.20
C PRO A 512 18.48 52.30 6.74
N GLU A 513 19.41 53.22 6.55
CA GLU A 513 19.84 53.69 5.22
C GLU A 513 20.55 52.57 4.44
N GLU A 514 21.43 51.82 5.10
CA GLU A 514 22.12 50.66 4.52
C GLU A 514 21.15 49.54 4.17
N LEU A 515 20.12 49.32 5.00
CA LEU A 515 19.09 48.32 4.75
C LEU A 515 18.33 48.63 3.47
N PHE A 516 17.85 49.86 3.30
CA PHE A 516 17.09 50.24 2.11
C PHE A 516 17.94 50.12 0.84
N LYS A 517 19.19 50.60 0.87
CA LYS A 517 20.15 50.42 -0.24
C LYS A 517 20.45 48.94 -0.52
N ALA A 518 20.54 48.10 0.51
CA ALA A 518 20.78 46.67 0.35
C ALA A 518 19.61 45.95 -0.34
N ILE A 519 18.36 46.34 -0.03
CA ILE A 519 17.15 45.80 -0.67
C ILE A 519 17.10 46.26 -2.13
N GLU A 520 17.33 47.55 -2.39
CA GLU A 520 17.33 48.11 -3.74
C GLU A 520 18.37 47.39 -4.63
N ALA A 521 19.60 47.27 -4.12
CA ALA A 521 20.73 46.62 -4.77
C ALA A 521 20.68 45.08 -4.78
N ARG A 522 19.60 44.46 -4.27
CA ARG A 522 19.40 42.99 -4.19
C ARG A 522 20.53 42.26 -3.45
N ARG A 523 21.14 42.90 -2.44
CA ARG A 523 22.13 42.27 -1.55
C ARG A 523 21.46 41.41 -0.48
N VAL A 524 20.20 41.72 -0.17
CA VAL A 524 19.30 40.97 0.72
C VAL A 524 17.99 40.72 -0.03
N ASP A 525 17.32 39.64 0.33
CA ASP A 525 16.06 39.22 -0.30
C ASP A 525 14.89 40.07 0.21
N PHE A 526 14.89 40.35 1.52
CA PHE A 526 13.92 41.21 2.20
C PHE A 526 14.59 42.03 3.31
N GLY A 527 13.97 43.15 3.64
CA GLY A 527 14.32 43.91 4.83
C GLY A 527 13.38 43.62 5.99
N PHE A 528 13.93 43.42 7.18
CA PHE A 528 13.20 43.40 8.44
C PHE A 528 13.50 44.68 9.21
N TYR A 529 12.54 45.60 9.19
CA TYR A 529 12.67 46.94 9.74
C TYR A 529 11.83 47.08 11.01
N ALA A 530 12.49 47.24 12.15
CA ALA A 530 11.85 47.64 13.39
C ALA A 530 11.58 49.15 13.31
N LEU A 531 10.31 49.53 13.43
CA LEU A 531 9.95 50.93 13.43
C LEU A 531 10.04 51.52 14.82
N GLU A 532 10.83 52.59 14.94
CA GLU A 532 10.89 53.44 16.13
C GLU A 532 9.92 54.62 15.97
N LYS A 533 9.35 55.11 17.09
CA LYS A 533 8.26 56.12 17.08
C LYS A 533 8.63 57.41 16.34
N GLU A 534 9.91 57.75 16.28
CA GLU A 534 10.41 59.00 15.71
C GLU A 534 10.82 58.88 14.23
N THR A 535 10.85 57.68 13.62
CA THR A 535 11.44 57.45 12.28
C THR A 535 10.43 57.14 11.17
N LEU A 536 9.14 57.27 11.44
CA LEU A 536 8.09 56.86 10.51
C LEU A 536 7.96 57.76 9.27
N GLY A 537 8.07 59.09 9.41
CA GLY A 537 8.07 59.98 8.25
C GLY A 537 9.33 59.83 7.38
N GLU A 538 10.47 59.57 8.00
CA GLU A 538 11.72 59.20 7.31
C GLU A 538 11.56 57.89 6.52
N LEU A 539 10.98 56.85 7.15
CA LEU A 539 10.68 55.58 6.49
C LEU A 539 9.79 55.80 5.26
N VAL A 540 8.70 56.57 5.39
CA VAL A 540 7.80 56.84 4.25
C VAL A 540 8.53 57.55 3.11
N THR A 541 9.37 58.54 3.44
CA THR A 541 10.16 59.27 2.46
C THR A 541 11.10 58.33 1.71
N GLU A 542 11.79 57.43 2.43
CA GLU A 542 12.66 56.41 1.83
C GLU A 542 11.91 55.35 1.04
N LEU A 543 10.72 54.90 1.49
CA LEU A 543 9.89 53.97 0.73
C LEU A 543 9.53 54.54 -0.65
N ILE A 544 9.18 55.83 -0.70
CA ILE A 544 8.87 56.55 -1.93
C ILE A 544 10.13 56.72 -2.79
N TYR A 545 11.22 57.20 -2.21
CA TYR A 545 12.47 57.49 -2.92
C TYR A 545 13.11 56.23 -3.52
N GLN A 546 13.21 55.15 -2.72
CA GLN A 546 13.83 53.87 -3.09
C GLN A 546 12.86 52.90 -3.80
N ARG A 547 11.60 53.30 -4.00
CA ARG A 547 10.52 52.46 -4.57
C ARG A 547 10.33 51.13 -3.84
N LEU A 548 10.48 51.15 -2.53
CA LEU A 548 10.23 50.02 -1.64
C LEU A 548 8.76 49.98 -1.24
N LYS A 549 8.30 48.79 -0.85
CA LYS A 549 6.94 48.54 -0.36
C LYS A 549 6.96 47.77 0.94
N ILE A 550 5.96 48.01 1.77
CA ILE A 550 5.65 47.16 2.91
C ILE A 550 4.96 45.90 2.37
N VAL A 551 5.63 44.76 2.46
CA VAL A 551 5.07 43.46 2.05
C VAL A 551 4.36 42.75 3.21
N HIS A 552 4.69 43.11 4.45
CA HIS A 552 3.99 42.64 5.63
C HIS A 552 4.27 43.56 6.83
N SER A 553 3.33 43.62 7.79
CA SER A 553 3.53 44.27 9.08
C SER A 553 2.90 43.48 10.21
N PHE A 554 3.53 43.56 11.37
CA PHE A 554 3.01 42.96 12.59
C PHE A 554 3.64 43.61 13.83
N ILE A 555 3.01 43.41 14.98
CA ILE A 555 3.51 43.85 16.27
C ILE A 555 4.15 42.66 16.96
N LEU A 556 5.42 42.81 17.35
CA LEU A 556 6.15 41.81 18.12
C LEU A 556 6.83 42.49 19.29
N ASN A 557 6.65 41.96 20.50
CA ASN A 557 7.21 42.54 21.74
C ASN A 557 6.89 44.04 21.90
N GLN A 558 5.64 44.43 21.59
CA GLN A 558 5.15 45.82 21.62
C GLN A 558 5.84 46.79 20.65
N ARG A 559 6.56 46.28 19.65
CA ARG A 559 7.18 47.07 18.56
C ARG A 559 6.57 46.73 17.23
N TRP A 560 6.46 47.73 16.36
CA TRP A 560 6.05 47.54 14.98
C TRP A 560 7.23 47.02 14.15
N TYR A 561 6.99 45.96 13.40
CA TYR A 561 7.92 45.42 12.44
C TYR A 561 7.33 45.45 11.04
N PHE A 562 8.15 45.89 10.09
CA PHE A 562 7.83 45.89 8.67
C PHE A 562 8.76 44.95 7.93
N VAL A 563 8.16 44.09 7.13
CA VAL A 563 8.87 43.39 6.08
C VAL A 563 8.82 44.27 4.84
N LEU A 564 10.00 44.69 4.39
CA LEU A 564 10.18 45.57 3.24
C LEU A 564 10.66 44.75 2.04
N GLY A 565 10.09 45.03 0.88
CA GLY A 565 10.49 44.45 -0.39
C GLY A 565 10.47 45.50 -1.49
N ARG A 566 11.06 45.17 -2.64
CA ARG A 566 10.94 46.00 -3.84
C ARG A 566 9.51 45.95 -4.40
N GLY A 567 9.10 47.00 -5.10
CA GLY A 567 7.75 47.11 -5.64
C GLY A 567 7.31 46.03 -6.63
N ASP A 568 8.25 45.26 -7.19
CA ASP A 568 8.07 44.15 -8.14
C ASP A 568 7.86 42.78 -7.48
N PHE A 569 7.99 42.66 -6.15
CA PHE A 569 7.76 41.39 -5.42
C PHE A 569 6.28 41.01 -5.27
N SER A 570 5.36 41.97 -5.38
CA SER A 570 3.92 41.72 -5.23
C SER A 570 3.31 41.24 -6.55
N ASN A 571 2.89 39.98 -6.62
CA ASN A 571 2.11 39.46 -7.75
C ASN A 571 0.69 40.09 -7.69
N PRO A 572 0.24 40.86 -8.69
CA PRO A 572 -1.06 41.55 -8.68
C PRO A 572 -2.28 40.61 -8.76
N SER A 573 -2.08 39.29 -8.81
CA SER A 573 -3.15 38.29 -9.05
C SER A 573 -3.84 37.75 -7.79
N SER A 574 -3.42 38.12 -6.58
CA SER A 574 -4.11 37.76 -5.33
C SER A 574 -4.95 38.94 -4.85
N ASP A 575 -6.25 38.72 -4.62
CA ASP A 575 -7.11 39.70 -3.96
C ASP A 575 -6.54 40.00 -2.56
N PRO A 576 -5.96 41.20 -2.31
CA PRO A 576 -5.27 41.47 -1.06
C PRO A 576 -6.31 41.60 0.05
N SER A 577 -6.12 40.92 1.18
CA SER A 577 -7.04 41.09 2.30
C SER A 577 -6.70 42.28 3.20
N ARG A 578 -5.48 42.86 3.12
CA ARG A 578 -5.06 44.05 3.89
C ARG A 578 -4.14 45.01 3.12
N CYS A 579 -4.15 46.27 3.56
CA CYS A 579 -3.38 47.40 3.02
C CYS A 579 -2.75 48.23 4.14
N ALA A 580 -1.54 48.77 3.89
CA ALA A 580 -0.85 49.72 4.77
C ALA A 580 -0.92 51.14 4.17
N LEU A 581 -1.54 52.08 4.89
CA LEU A 581 -1.81 53.46 4.44
C LEU A 581 -1.12 54.48 5.35
N TRP A 582 -0.45 55.46 4.77
CA TRP A 582 0.16 56.59 5.48
C TRP A 582 -0.58 57.89 5.22
N PHE A 583 -0.97 58.57 6.31
CA PHE A 583 -1.57 59.89 6.28
C PHE A 583 -0.54 60.91 6.75
N ALA A 584 -0.21 61.89 5.90
CA ALA A 584 0.76 62.95 6.20
C ALA A 584 0.26 64.01 7.21
N SER A 585 -0.90 63.78 7.84
CA SER A 585 -1.59 64.69 8.76
C SER A 585 -1.63 64.15 10.19
N GLN A 586 -1.72 65.04 11.19
CA GLN A 586 -1.84 64.65 12.60
C GLN A 586 -3.09 63.80 12.85
N LYS A 587 -3.02 62.92 13.85
CA LYS A 587 -4.05 61.92 14.20
C LYS A 587 -5.44 62.53 14.33
N GLU A 588 -5.53 63.73 14.88
CA GLU A 588 -6.78 64.45 15.12
C GLU A 588 -7.58 64.70 13.83
N GLN A 589 -6.89 64.85 12.69
CA GLN A 589 -7.53 65.12 11.39
C GLN A 589 -8.13 63.86 10.76
N ILE A 590 -7.61 62.68 11.09
CA ILE A 590 -8.07 61.40 10.55
C ILE A 590 -8.83 60.55 11.58
N GLN A 591 -8.89 61.00 12.84
CA GLN A 591 -9.59 60.34 13.93
C GLN A 591 -11.03 59.95 13.57
N PRO A 592 -11.83 60.82 12.90
CA PRO A 592 -13.18 60.44 12.49
C PRO A 592 -13.21 59.25 11.52
N PHE A 593 -12.21 59.12 10.64
CA PHE A 593 -12.08 57.97 9.74
C PHE A 593 -11.66 56.71 10.48
N LEU A 594 -10.69 56.82 11.41
CA LEU A 594 -10.26 55.70 12.23
C LEU A 594 -11.40 55.08 13.03
N GLU A 595 -12.31 55.92 13.54
CA GLU A 595 -13.50 55.47 14.29
C GLU A 595 -14.51 54.68 13.45
N THR A 596 -14.45 54.77 12.11
CA THR A 596 -15.32 54.00 11.21
C THR A 596 -14.83 52.58 10.93
N LEU A 597 -13.61 52.23 11.33
CA LEU A 597 -12.98 50.96 10.98
C LEU A 597 -13.20 49.92 12.10
N GLU A 598 -13.76 48.76 11.76
CA GLU A 598 -14.05 47.70 12.76
C GLU A 598 -12.80 46.95 13.24
N VAL A 599 -11.79 46.75 12.37
CA VAL A 599 -10.56 46.02 12.69
C VAL A 599 -9.37 46.71 12.04
N PHE A 600 -8.54 47.38 12.83
CA PHE A 600 -7.33 48.04 12.37
C PHE A 600 -6.27 48.15 13.47
N GLU A 601 -5.03 48.24 13.03
CA GLU A 601 -3.92 48.67 13.89
C GLU A 601 -3.34 49.95 13.30
N PHE A 602 -2.90 50.87 14.16
CA PHE A 602 -2.32 52.12 13.70
C PHE A 602 -1.19 52.59 14.59
N LEU A 603 -0.31 53.39 14.02
CA LEU A 603 0.77 54.07 14.70
C LEU A 603 0.77 55.55 14.31
N ALA A 604 0.63 56.42 15.31
CA ALA A 604 0.63 57.86 15.13
C ALA A 604 1.95 58.47 15.62
N THR A 605 2.45 59.45 14.88
CA THR A 605 3.65 60.23 15.17
C THR A 605 3.35 61.72 14.97
N LYS A 606 4.32 62.60 15.24
CA LYS A 606 4.14 64.04 15.00
C LYS A 606 3.95 64.38 13.51
N GLU A 607 4.45 63.54 12.62
CA GLU A 607 4.55 63.77 11.17
C GLU A 607 3.41 63.10 10.39
N GLY A 608 2.62 62.25 11.03
CA GLY A 608 1.52 61.54 10.39
C GLY A 608 1.08 60.28 11.12
N VAL A 609 0.19 59.52 10.46
CA VAL A 609 -0.36 58.26 10.99
C VAL A 609 -0.29 57.15 9.96
N LEU A 610 0.22 55.99 10.38
CA LEU A 610 0.19 54.74 9.63
C LEU A 610 -0.99 53.89 10.08
N VAL A 611 -1.75 53.36 9.14
CA VAL A 611 -2.96 52.58 9.38
C VAL A 611 -2.93 51.29 8.57
N GLU A 612 -3.18 50.16 9.23
CA GLU A 612 -3.30 48.84 8.61
C GLU A 612 -4.76 48.37 8.61
N ILE A 613 -5.39 48.31 7.43
CA ILE A 613 -6.83 48.00 7.28
C ILE A 613 -7.10 46.88 6.27
N ASN A 614 -8.31 46.33 6.28
CA ASN A 614 -8.78 45.41 5.25
C ASN A 614 -8.96 46.15 3.91
N ALA A 615 -8.57 45.52 2.80
CA ALA A 615 -8.67 46.12 1.47
C ALA A 615 -10.11 46.49 1.06
N LEU A 616 -11.12 45.79 1.60
CA LEU A 616 -12.54 46.12 1.39
C LEU A 616 -12.92 47.52 1.94
N ALA A 617 -12.14 48.08 2.88
CA ALA A 617 -12.37 49.40 3.46
C ALA A 617 -11.81 50.56 2.60
N LEU A 618 -11.24 50.28 1.41
CA LEU A 618 -10.66 51.30 0.51
C LEU A 618 -11.69 52.16 -0.25
N GLN A 619 -12.98 51.84 -0.16
CA GLN A 619 -14.00 52.43 -1.06
C GLN A 619 -14.28 53.93 -0.79
N ASN A 620 -13.87 54.49 0.37
CA ASN A 620 -14.05 55.90 0.72
C ASN A 620 -12.84 56.47 1.51
N LEU A 621 -11.72 56.75 0.86
CA LEU A 621 -10.55 57.34 1.52
C LEU A 621 -10.82 58.80 1.97
N PRO A 622 -10.43 59.20 3.19
CA PRO A 622 -10.66 60.56 3.68
C PRO A 622 -9.70 61.57 3.02
N THR A 623 -9.97 62.87 3.20
CA THR A 623 -9.06 63.95 2.80
C THR A 623 -8.25 64.41 4.01
N PRO A 624 -6.91 64.53 3.92
CA PRO A 624 -6.06 64.31 2.75
C PRO A 624 -5.92 62.82 2.38
N THR A 625 -5.81 62.53 1.08
CA THR A 625 -5.70 61.17 0.57
C THR A 625 -4.40 60.51 1.07
N PRO A 626 -4.47 59.30 1.65
CA PRO A 626 -3.28 58.61 2.15
C PRO A 626 -2.38 58.10 1.02
N ILE A 627 -1.11 57.90 1.36
CA ILE A 627 -0.13 57.20 0.54
C ILE A 627 -0.25 55.70 0.81
N LEU A 628 -0.51 54.90 -0.22
CA LEU A 628 -0.49 53.44 -0.12
C LEU A 628 0.95 52.93 -0.08
N LEU A 629 1.35 52.35 1.04
CA LEU A 629 2.70 51.80 1.23
C LEU A 629 2.82 50.33 0.81
N GLY A 630 1.72 49.58 0.77
CA GLY A 630 1.71 48.19 0.31
C GLY A 630 0.41 47.41 0.57
N ASN A 631 0.28 46.25 -0.09
CA ASN A 631 -0.87 45.33 -0.01
C ASN A 631 -0.38 43.91 0.30
N TYR A 632 -1.11 43.15 1.12
CA TYR A 632 -0.76 41.76 1.45
C TYR A 632 -1.94 40.92 1.96
N SER A 633 -1.76 39.60 1.96
CA SER A 633 -2.72 38.62 2.49
C SER A 633 -2.55 38.41 4.01
N SER A 634 -3.67 38.25 4.71
CA SER A 634 -3.79 37.97 6.15
C SER A 634 -3.32 36.57 6.55
N THR A 635 -3.27 35.60 5.62
CA THR A 635 -2.82 34.22 5.90
C THR A 635 -1.37 34.12 6.39
N ARG A 636 -0.57 35.19 6.25
CA ARG A 636 0.80 35.25 6.78
C ARG A 636 0.90 35.67 8.25
N ARG A 637 -0.15 36.26 8.85
CA ARG A 637 -0.15 36.77 10.24
C ARG A 637 -0.18 35.63 11.27
N GLU A 638 -0.81 34.50 10.94
CA GLU A 638 -0.96 33.35 11.87
C GLU A 638 0.31 32.48 12.00
N LEU A 639 1.28 32.63 11.10
CA LEU A 639 2.54 31.87 11.14
C LEU A 639 3.65 32.56 11.95
N ALA A 640 3.47 33.81 12.38
CA ALA A 640 4.51 34.64 13.00
C ALA A 640 4.17 35.17 14.41
N LEU A 641 2.95 34.92 14.91
CA LEU A 641 2.56 35.05 16.32
C LEU A 641 2.68 33.70 17.01
#